data_AF-A0A175W9K0-F1
#
_entry.id   AF-A0A175W9K0-F1
#
_cell.length_a   1.000
_cell.length_b   1.000
_cell.length_c   1.000
_cell.angle_alpha   90.00
_cell.angle_beta   90.00
_cell.angle_gamma   90.00
#
_symmetry.space_group_name_H-M   'P 1'
#
loop_
_entity.id
_entity.type
_entity.pdbx_description
1 polymer ?
#
loop_
_entity_poly.entity_id
_entity_poly.type
_entity_poly.pdbx_seq_one_letter_code
_entity_poly.pdbx_strand_id
1 'polypeptide(L)'
;MDSQADAQAGYPEIYVGPTCHVQTAASRLYFAAYQDRVYVFQPQRAPRILPPPSLILHPRPSKLAVLYGGYIDKVFGHQINHMIVGNLGNLEIVLFAYDDGDVTAYYTHAITRCIAANSDHAHAHGRGHSRTAHPKPFFHDNVGMSAWGLAVHEQSRLIAVGSNLHEVTVFAFAVSRNRATIKSPEVGKSPSAPPDRAALELQRHFQSRTRTWRITLPLGRQGSNIPNLAFVDDEAGEADKVVAVDIYGNAWLLDIWRIGACPVHWPDYPVRDRMQPSTRGWGVVVLPDSSFRPTKTIREALGLPANEIVSMRAGWLETTCSLYYIKDLAPDAGRVLMHRAQYDYAGVHSGKKKGDSILDDDFNMWETTSESEDEPDDTAMAPEPTAVLPPQSTTSGTWSGKLPVDDPLCDAAVSKIEVAAGAQLSRSIIPSFGEVRRLDGNTSQHTEFSKLSDARQEKTNAIEFGKAELPAHLVKGFCLLRTSQMDIELQPFDRTETSIVCKYVLTSHNPLGVSTPLEHYLERVNMMIHVPELNLVVAGSQVGRVALIIPTKTTRRFQHITVRRGFRVECVLPRRSEDALRPACTLIGIAMSPVPNDRASRLNLHPPRGSTPPIMYRLMLHYRDHTILMYDISRGLDDGDLMIF
;
A
#
# COMPACT_ATOMS: atom_id res chain seq x y z
N MET A 1 4.20 7.41 -46.65
CA MET A 1 4.61 8.23 -45.48
C MET A 1 3.42 8.50 -44.56
N ASP A 2 2.36 7.66 -44.56
CA ASP A 2 1.11 7.97 -43.83
C ASP A 2 0.86 7.10 -42.58
N SER A 3 1.85 6.34 -42.09
CA SER A 3 1.65 5.45 -40.93
C SER A 3 2.15 6.00 -39.60
N GLN A 4 2.62 7.25 -39.52
CA GLN A 4 3.12 7.85 -38.26
C GLN A 4 2.22 8.95 -37.68
N ALA A 5 1.20 9.43 -38.41
CA ALA A 5 0.33 10.51 -37.92
C ALA A 5 -0.84 10.02 -37.03
N ASP A 6 -1.30 8.78 -37.17
CA ASP A 6 -2.50 8.30 -36.46
C ASP A 6 -2.25 7.87 -34.99
N ALA A 7 -1.00 7.66 -34.58
CA ALA A 7 -0.70 7.23 -33.22
C ALA A 7 -0.76 8.36 -32.17
N GLN A 8 -0.65 9.63 -32.59
CA GLN A 8 -0.63 10.78 -31.66
C GLN A 8 -2.03 11.29 -31.30
N ALA A 9 -3.10 10.89 -32.00
CA ALA A 9 -4.41 11.53 -31.87
C ALA A 9 -5.24 11.14 -30.63
N GLY A 10 -4.67 10.46 -29.62
CA GLY A 10 -5.49 9.95 -28.50
C GLY A 10 -4.87 9.91 -27.11
N TYR A 11 -3.57 10.10 -26.95
CA TYR A 11 -2.90 9.96 -25.66
C TYR A 11 -2.18 11.26 -25.24
N PRO A 12 -2.39 11.75 -24.00
CA PRO A 12 -1.77 12.99 -23.54
C PRO A 12 -0.25 12.85 -23.35
N GLU A 13 0.51 13.91 -23.59
CA GLU A 13 1.94 13.94 -23.25
C GLU A 13 2.14 13.71 -21.74
N ILE A 14 2.95 12.71 -21.39
CA ILE A 14 3.23 12.36 -20.00
C ILE A 14 4.38 13.23 -19.47
N TYR A 15 4.03 14.15 -18.56
CA TYR A 15 5.01 14.85 -17.73
C TYR A 15 5.63 13.88 -16.72
N VAL A 16 6.92 14.02 -16.41
CA VAL A 16 7.74 13.10 -15.59
C VAL A 16 7.44 13.19 -14.08
N GLY A 17 6.18 13.48 -13.73
CA GLY A 17 5.69 13.41 -12.35
C GLY A 17 5.45 11.96 -11.92
N PRO A 18 5.05 11.72 -10.66
CA PRO A 18 4.64 10.40 -10.21
C PRO A 18 3.26 10.09 -10.80
N THR A 19 3.27 9.52 -11.99
CA THR A 19 2.10 8.90 -12.60
C THR A 19 1.63 7.75 -11.74
N CYS A 20 0.33 7.66 -11.53
CA CYS A 20 -0.26 6.64 -10.67
C CYS A 20 -1.31 5.89 -11.45
N HIS A 21 -1.26 4.57 -11.35
CA HIS A 21 -2.14 3.67 -12.07
C HIS A 21 -2.71 2.67 -11.08
N VAL A 22 -4.01 2.46 -11.15
CA VAL A 22 -4.71 1.52 -10.26
C VAL A 22 -5.83 0.83 -11.03
N GLN A 23 -6.15 -0.39 -10.61
CA GLN A 23 -7.23 -1.17 -11.18
C GLN A 23 -8.17 -1.56 -10.05
N THR A 24 -9.47 -1.50 -10.32
CA THR A 24 -10.48 -1.88 -9.33
C THR A 24 -10.48 -3.38 -9.08
N ALA A 25 -10.64 -3.77 -7.83
CA ALA A 25 -10.84 -5.14 -7.41
C ALA A 25 -12.32 -5.56 -7.41
N ALA A 26 -13.26 -4.61 -7.54
CA ALA A 26 -14.70 -4.89 -7.62
C ALA A 26 -15.28 -4.74 -9.04
N SER A 27 -14.71 -3.84 -9.85
CA SER A 27 -15.16 -3.56 -11.22
C SER A 27 -14.06 -3.78 -12.25
N ARG A 28 -14.38 -3.70 -13.55
CA ARG A 28 -13.39 -3.80 -14.64
C ARG A 28 -12.89 -2.41 -15.05
N LEU A 29 -12.50 -1.57 -14.09
CA LEU A 29 -12.02 -0.21 -14.35
C LEU A 29 -10.52 -0.09 -14.09
N TYR A 30 -9.83 0.59 -14.99
CA TYR A 30 -8.43 0.94 -14.89
C TYR A 30 -8.29 2.46 -14.93
N PHE A 31 -7.56 3.02 -13.98
CA PHE A 31 -7.36 4.45 -13.83
C PHE A 31 -5.91 4.80 -14.17
N ALA A 32 -5.73 5.79 -15.03
CA ALA A 32 -4.42 6.38 -15.32
C ALA A 32 -4.47 7.88 -15.04
N ALA A 33 -3.63 8.35 -14.11
CA ALA A 33 -3.48 9.76 -13.83
C ALA A 33 -2.42 10.37 -14.76
N TYR A 34 -2.80 11.44 -15.45
CA TYR A 34 -1.87 12.32 -16.16
C TYR A 34 -2.16 13.74 -15.67
N GLN A 35 -1.18 14.37 -15.01
CA GLN A 35 -1.33 15.72 -14.49
C GLN A 35 -2.53 15.82 -13.51
N ASP A 36 -3.55 16.63 -13.83
CA ASP A 36 -4.75 16.87 -13.02
C ASP A 36 -5.96 16.03 -13.46
N ARG A 37 -5.75 15.08 -14.38
CA ARG A 37 -6.81 14.27 -14.99
C ARG A 37 -6.60 12.79 -14.74
N VAL A 38 -7.69 12.09 -14.44
CA VAL A 38 -7.71 10.62 -14.36
C VAL A 38 -8.54 10.07 -15.50
N TYR A 39 -7.88 9.34 -16.37
CA TYR A 39 -8.50 8.64 -17.50
C TYR A 39 -8.97 7.29 -17.01
N VAL A 40 -10.27 7.04 -17.17
CA VAL A 40 -10.93 5.81 -16.74
C VAL A 40 -11.14 4.93 -17.96
N PHE A 41 -10.51 3.77 -17.95
CA PHE A 41 -10.57 2.79 -19.02
C PHE A 41 -11.31 1.53 -18.55
N GLN A 42 -11.87 0.81 -19.51
CA GLN A 42 -12.30 -0.57 -19.31
C GLN A 42 -11.32 -1.49 -20.04
N PRO A 43 -10.39 -2.16 -19.34
CA PRO A 43 -9.39 -2.98 -19.99
C PRO A 43 -9.99 -4.13 -20.79
N GLN A 44 -9.34 -4.45 -21.91
CA GLN A 44 -9.67 -5.54 -22.82
C GLN A 44 -8.47 -6.49 -22.97
N ARG A 45 -8.66 -7.62 -23.63
CA ARG A 45 -7.53 -8.48 -24.03
C ARG A 45 -6.73 -7.80 -25.14
N ALA A 46 -5.47 -8.20 -25.28
CA ALA A 46 -4.60 -7.76 -26.37
C ALA A 46 -5.25 -8.01 -27.76
N PRO A 47 -4.90 -7.22 -28.81
CA PRO A 47 -3.79 -6.27 -28.85
C PRO A 47 -4.10 -4.89 -28.25
N ARG A 48 -5.36 -4.44 -28.28
CA ARG A 48 -5.73 -3.12 -27.75
C ARG A 48 -6.21 -3.21 -26.31
N ILE A 49 -5.26 -3.30 -25.38
CA ILE A 49 -5.51 -3.49 -23.94
C ILE A 49 -6.34 -2.33 -23.36
N LEU A 50 -5.99 -1.09 -23.66
CA LEU A 50 -6.76 0.09 -23.27
C LEU A 50 -7.46 0.69 -24.49
N PRO A 51 -8.79 0.52 -24.63
CA PRO A 51 -9.58 1.27 -25.61
C PRO A 51 -9.58 2.78 -25.26
N PRO A 52 -10.26 3.65 -26.04
CA PRO A 52 -10.45 5.04 -25.63
C PRO A 52 -11.08 5.14 -24.23
N PRO A 53 -10.77 6.19 -23.46
CA PRO A 53 -11.27 6.34 -22.09
C PRO A 53 -12.80 6.41 -22.07
N SER A 54 -13.40 5.65 -21.15
CA SER A 54 -14.85 5.65 -20.90
C SER A 54 -15.31 6.91 -20.14
N LEU A 55 -14.40 7.52 -19.38
CA LEU A 55 -14.62 8.76 -18.63
C LEU A 55 -13.27 9.44 -18.35
N ILE A 56 -13.27 10.76 -18.24
CA ILE A 56 -12.14 11.52 -17.71
C ILE A 56 -12.63 12.25 -16.45
N LEU A 57 -12.03 11.92 -15.32
CA LEU A 57 -12.22 12.66 -14.07
C LEU A 57 -11.28 13.87 -14.08
N HIS A 58 -11.82 15.03 -13.74
CA HIS A 58 -11.06 16.27 -13.59
C HIS A 58 -11.55 16.99 -12.33
N PRO A 59 -11.15 16.51 -11.14
CA PRO A 59 -11.46 17.18 -9.89
C PRO A 59 -10.90 18.61 -9.95
N ARG A 60 -11.68 19.59 -9.51
CA ARG A 60 -11.21 20.97 -9.47
C ARG A 60 -10.39 21.19 -8.19
N PRO A 61 -9.37 22.07 -8.21
CA PRO A 61 -8.67 22.44 -6.99
C PRO A 61 -9.65 22.99 -5.93
N SER A 62 -9.48 22.59 -4.67
CA SER A 62 -10.17 23.21 -3.55
C SER A 62 -9.71 24.66 -3.36
N LYS A 63 -10.46 25.45 -2.58
CA LYS A 63 -10.03 26.80 -2.18
C LYS A 63 -8.69 26.78 -1.44
N LEU A 64 -8.39 25.70 -0.73
CA LEU A 64 -7.13 25.52 0.01
C LEU A 64 -5.98 25.19 -0.95
N ALA A 65 -6.20 24.30 -1.92
CA ALA A 65 -5.23 23.99 -2.96
C ALA A 65 -4.78 25.24 -3.73
N VAL A 66 -5.74 26.08 -4.13
CA VAL A 66 -5.42 27.37 -4.80
C VAL A 66 -4.58 28.28 -3.91
N LEU A 67 -4.82 28.28 -2.60
CA LEU A 67 -4.07 29.12 -1.67
C LEU A 67 -2.64 28.59 -1.42
N TYR A 68 -2.49 27.27 -1.23
CA TYR A 68 -1.19 26.67 -0.94
C TYR A 68 -0.30 26.60 -2.16
N GLY A 69 -0.88 26.27 -3.33
CA GLY A 69 -0.13 26.02 -4.56
C GLY A 69 0.73 24.75 -4.47
N GLY A 70 1.37 24.39 -5.58
CA GLY A 70 2.21 23.18 -5.67
C GLY A 70 3.58 23.36 -5.03
N TYR A 71 4.10 22.30 -4.42
CA TYR A 71 5.45 22.28 -3.87
C TYR A 71 6.49 21.86 -4.93
N ILE A 72 6.21 20.79 -5.68
CA ILE A 72 7.08 20.26 -6.74
C ILE A 72 6.97 21.17 -7.97
N ASP A 73 5.74 21.44 -8.41
CA ASP A 73 5.46 22.30 -9.55
C ASP A 73 4.68 23.54 -9.10
N LYS A 74 5.42 24.64 -8.90
CA LYS A 74 4.84 25.91 -8.47
C LYS A 74 3.98 26.58 -9.55
N VAL A 75 4.15 26.20 -10.81
CA VAL A 75 3.41 26.78 -11.95
C VAL A 75 2.09 26.03 -12.13
N PHE A 76 2.14 24.71 -12.01
CA PHE A 76 0.98 23.85 -12.17
C PHE A 76 0.87 22.88 -10.98
N GLY A 77 0.49 23.42 -9.83
CA GLY A 77 0.51 22.67 -8.56
C GLY A 77 -0.60 21.64 -8.36
N HIS A 78 -1.68 21.70 -9.13
CA HIS A 78 -2.78 20.75 -8.98
C HIS A 78 -2.54 19.45 -9.76
N GLN A 79 -1.40 18.82 -9.54
CA GLN A 79 -1.03 17.54 -10.17
C GLN A 79 -1.19 16.38 -9.21
N ILE A 80 -1.67 15.25 -9.72
CA ILE A 80 -1.80 14.01 -8.93
C ILE A 80 -0.40 13.44 -8.69
N ASN A 81 -0.04 13.30 -7.41
CA ASN A 81 1.19 12.66 -6.95
C ASN A 81 1.01 11.18 -6.64
N HIS A 82 -0.16 10.80 -6.12
CA HIS A 82 -0.43 9.43 -5.71
C HIS A 82 -1.91 9.06 -5.89
N MET A 83 -2.18 7.82 -6.26
CA MET A 83 -3.54 7.29 -6.36
C MET A 83 -3.56 5.84 -5.90
N ILE A 84 -4.54 5.48 -5.08
CA ILE A 84 -4.79 4.11 -4.62
C ILE A 84 -6.27 3.75 -4.79
N VAL A 85 -6.55 2.45 -4.93
CA VAL A 85 -7.90 1.88 -4.78
C VAL A 85 -7.92 1.07 -3.50
N GLY A 86 -9.01 1.15 -2.76
CA GLY A 86 -9.22 0.36 -1.55
C GLY A 86 -10.66 0.45 -1.07
N ASN A 87 -11.03 -0.42 -0.14
CA ASN A 87 -12.36 -0.43 0.44
C ASN A 87 -12.44 0.55 1.61
N LEU A 88 -13.47 1.39 1.63
CA LEU A 88 -13.83 2.26 2.75
C LEU A 88 -15.13 1.76 3.37
N GLY A 89 -15.01 0.75 4.23
CA GLY A 89 -16.13 -0.12 4.61
C GLY A 89 -16.54 -0.96 3.39
N ASN A 90 -17.82 -1.21 3.22
CA ASN A 90 -18.33 -2.11 2.17
C ASN A 90 -18.28 -1.52 0.75
N LEU A 91 -17.60 -0.39 0.53
CA LEU A 91 -17.59 0.32 -0.74
C LEU A 91 -16.16 0.61 -1.17
N GLU A 92 -15.81 0.16 -2.37
CA GLU A 92 -14.55 0.49 -3.02
C GLU A 92 -14.51 1.97 -3.42
N ILE A 93 -13.38 2.60 -3.12
CA ILE A 93 -13.08 3.99 -3.48
C ILE A 93 -11.79 4.05 -4.29
N VAL A 94 -11.69 5.10 -5.10
CA VAL A 94 -10.42 5.56 -5.63
C VAL A 94 -10.07 6.89 -4.95
N LEU A 95 -8.85 6.98 -4.44
CA LEU A 95 -8.35 8.11 -3.64
C LEU A 95 -7.15 8.74 -4.36
N PHE A 96 -7.13 10.07 -4.44
CA PHE A 96 -6.09 10.86 -5.11
C PHE A 96 -5.41 11.80 -4.12
N ALA A 97 -4.10 11.95 -4.22
CA ALA A 97 -3.29 12.95 -3.53
C ALA A 97 -2.65 13.90 -4.55
N TYR A 98 -2.64 15.20 -4.27
CA TYR A 98 -2.14 16.24 -5.17
C TYR A 98 -0.94 17.02 -4.58
N ASP A 99 -0.15 17.63 -5.47
CA ASP A 99 1.03 18.42 -5.11
C ASP A 99 0.72 19.74 -4.37
N ASP A 100 -0.50 20.25 -4.50
CA ASP A 100 -1.03 21.37 -3.71
C ASP A 100 -1.71 20.96 -2.40
N GLY A 101 -1.56 19.68 -2.04
CA GLY A 101 -2.07 19.09 -0.80
C GLY A 101 -3.52 18.69 -0.85
N ASP A 102 -4.24 18.84 -1.98
CA ASP A 102 -5.59 18.32 -2.09
C ASP A 102 -5.60 16.80 -1.99
N VAL A 103 -6.70 16.28 -1.44
CA VAL A 103 -7.01 14.86 -1.36
C VAL A 103 -8.46 14.68 -1.74
N THR A 104 -8.73 13.90 -2.79
CA THR A 104 -10.09 13.68 -3.30
C THR A 104 -10.38 12.21 -3.44
N ALA A 105 -11.61 11.78 -3.16
CA ALA A 105 -12.02 10.40 -3.35
C ALA A 105 -13.39 10.27 -4.03
N TYR A 106 -13.51 9.22 -4.82
CA TYR A 106 -14.73 8.82 -5.52
C TYR A 106 -15.08 7.38 -5.16
N TYR A 107 -16.37 7.12 -5.02
CA TYR A 107 -16.84 5.73 -5.03
C TYR A 107 -16.76 5.17 -6.45
N THR A 108 -16.17 3.99 -6.61
CA THR A 108 -15.99 3.37 -7.94
C THR A 108 -17.33 2.96 -8.58
N HIS A 109 -18.32 2.59 -7.77
CA HIS A 109 -19.68 2.32 -8.25
C HIS A 109 -20.37 3.58 -8.81
N ALA A 110 -20.07 4.77 -8.28
CA ALA A 110 -20.62 6.03 -8.79
C ALA A 110 -20.02 6.36 -10.17
N ILE A 111 -18.71 6.12 -10.35
CA ILE A 111 -18.04 6.23 -11.65
C ILE A 111 -18.66 5.26 -12.66
N THR A 112 -18.84 4.00 -12.25
CA THR A 112 -19.50 2.95 -13.06
C THR A 112 -20.91 3.38 -13.51
N ARG A 113 -21.73 3.93 -12.60
CA ARG A 113 -23.08 4.43 -12.92
C ARG A 113 -23.03 5.58 -13.94
N CYS A 114 -22.09 6.51 -13.82
CA CYS A 114 -21.92 7.60 -14.78
C CYS A 114 -21.50 7.10 -16.17
N ILE A 115 -20.59 6.12 -16.24
CA ILE A 115 -20.18 5.51 -17.52
C ILE A 115 -21.38 4.86 -18.21
N ALA A 116 -22.19 4.09 -17.48
CA ALA A 116 -23.41 3.48 -18.01
C ALA A 116 -24.40 4.52 -18.53
N ALA A 117 -24.71 5.55 -17.73
CA ALA A 117 -25.63 6.62 -18.12
C ALA A 117 -25.14 7.36 -19.39
N ASN A 118 -23.85 7.66 -19.50
CA ASN A 118 -23.28 8.32 -20.68
C ASN A 118 -23.39 7.46 -21.95
N SER A 119 -23.26 6.14 -21.79
CA SER A 119 -23.36 5.18 -22.90
C SER A 119 -24.82 5.11 -23.40
N ASP A 120 -25.78 4.98 -22.47
CA ASP A 120 -27.21 4.93 -22.78
C ASP A 120 -27.67 6.21 -23.51
N HIS A 121 -27.21 7.38 -23.08
CA HIS A 121 -27.50 8.66 -23.74
C HIS A 121 -26.91 8.76 -25.15
N ALA A 122 -25.68 8.29 -25.36
CA ALA A 122 -25.05 8.28 -26.67
C ALA A 122 -25.80 7.39 -27.68
N HIS A 123 -26.38 6.28 -27.20
CA HIS A 123 -27.23 5.41 -28.00
C HIS A 123 -28.60 6.02 -28.31
N ALA A 124 -29.22 6.73 -27.35
CA ALA A 124 -30.58 7.25 -27.49
C ALA A 124 -30.71 8.52 -28.36
N HIS A 125 -29.73 9.42 -28.34
CA HIS A 125 -29.90 10.78 -28.89
C HIS A 125 -28.90 11.18 -29.99
N GLY A 126 -28.07 10.24 -30.46
CA GLY A 126 -26.94 10.58 -31.32
C GLY A 126 -25.96 11.52 -30.61
N ARG A 127 -24.88 11.94 -31.29
CA ARG A 127 -23.83 12.81 -30.71
C ARG A 127 -24.29 14.28 -30.47
N GLY A 128 -25.55 14.50 -30.11
CA GLY A 128 -26.07 15.80 -29.69
C GLY A 128 -25.45 16.23 -28.35
N HIS A 129 -25.37 17.55 -28.12
CA HIS A 129 -24.66 18.23 -27.02
C HIS A 129 -25.20 17.97 -25.59
N SER A 130 -25.62 16.75 -25.27
CA SER A 130 -26.00 16.40 -23.90
C SER A 130 -24.78 16.48 -22.98
N ARG A 131 -24.93 17.15 -21.83
CA ARG A 131 -23.89 17.23 -20.79
C ARG A 131 -23.54 15.81 -20.34
N THR A 132 -22.30 15.38 -20.55
CA THR A 132 -21.76 14.16 -19.98
C THR A 132 -21.97 14.16 -18.46
N ALA A 133 -22.56 13.08 -17.94
CA ALA A 133 -22.68 12.89 -16.50
C ALA A 133 -21.27 12.66 -15.92
N HIS A 134 -20.91 13.45 -14.91
CA HIS A 134 -19.68 13.29 -14.14
C HIS A 134 -20.04 12.98 -12.69
N PRO A 135 -19.37 11.99 -12.07
CA PRO A 135 -19.57 11.72 -10.66
C PRO A 135 -19.04 12.91 -9.84
N LYS A 136 -19.62 13.12 -8.66
CA LYS A 136 -19.07 14.07 -7.68
C LYS A 136 -18.15 13.32 -6.72
N PRO A 137 -17.00 13.89 -6.31
CA PRO A 137 -16.24 13.33 -5.22
C PRO A 137 -17.09 13.32 -3.96
N PHE A 138 -17.06 12.23 -3.20
CA PHE A 138 -17.73 12.16 -1.89
C PHE A 138 -16.84 12.74 -0.78
N PHE A 139 -15.53 12.80 -1.03
CA PHE A 139 -14.52 13.33 -0.12
C PHE A 139 -13.59 14.27 -0.90
N HIS A 140 -13.37 15.46 -0.34
CA HIS A 140 -12.44 16.46 -0.86
C HIS A 140 -11.97 17.34 0.30
N ASP A 141 -10.72 17.16 0.72
CA ASP A 141 -10.08 17.92 1.79
C ASP A 141 -8.64 18.27 1.36
N ASN A 142 -7.90 18.99 2.18
CA ASN A 142 -6.52 19.40 1.89
C ASN A 142 -5.63 19.23 3.13
N VAL A 143 -4.42 18.71 2.95
CA VAL A 143 -3.45 18.42 4.03
C VAL A 143 -2.40 19.51 4.23
N GLY A 144 -2.53 20.66 3.57
CA GLY A 144 -1.77 21.89 3.86
C GLY A 144 -0.49 22.07 3.05
N MET A 145 0.02 20.98 2.46
CA MET A 145 1.15 20.96 1.53
C MET A 145 1.10 19.65 0.73
N SER A 146 1.89 19.54 -0.32
CA SER A 146 2.03 18.37 -1.20
C SER A 146 1.76 17.03 -0.50
N ALA A 147 0.69 16.38 -0.95
CA ALA A 147 0.21 15.09 -0.44
C ALA A 147 0.83 13.94 -1.24
N TRP A 148 1.16 12.85 -0.55
CA TRP A 148 1.88 11.72 -1.14
C TRP A 148 1.41 10.37 -0.60
N GLY A 149 1.87 9.95 0.57
CA GLY A 149 1.49 8.66 1.15
C GLY A 149 -0.03 8.57 1.31
N LEU A 150 -0.64 7.47 0.86
CA LEU A 150 -2.07 7.24 0.95
C LEU A 150 -2.30 5.83 1.53
N ALA A 151 -3.25 5.72 2.46
CA ALA A 151 -3.81 4.43 2.85
C ALA A 151 -5.30 4.56 3.16
N VAL A 152 -6.04 3.49 2.92
CA VAL A 152 -7.46 3.35 3.27
C VAL A 152 -7.60 2.13 4.17
N HIS A 153 -8.29 2.29 5.30
CA HIS A 153 -8.62 1.17 6.18
C HIS A 153 -10.08 0.79 6.00
N GLU A 154 -10.34 -0.48 5.64
CA GLU A 154 -11.67 -0.99 5.34
C GLU A 154 -12.56 -1.00 6.57
N GLN A 155 -12.19 -1.78 7.59
CA GLN A 155 -13.03 -2.05 8.74
C GLN A 155 -13.32 -0.77 9.55
N SER A 156 -12.27 0.01 9.85
CA SER A 156 -12.41 1.26 10.59
C SER A 156 -12.89 2.43 9.73
N ARG A 157 -12.99 2.28 8.41
CA ARG A 157 -13.38 3.36 7.49
C ARG A 157 -12.55 4.62 7.71
N LEU A 158 -11.23 4.50 7.56
CA LEU A 158 -10.28 5.62 7.73
C LEU A 158 -9.55 5.89 6.42
N ILE A 159 -9.13 7.14 6.24
CA ILE A 159 -8.18 7.55 5.20
C ILE A 159 -6.98 8.17 5.89
N ALA A 160 -5.77 7.70 5.61
CA ALA A 160 -4.53 8.30 6.09
C ALA A 160 -3.74 8.91 4.92
N VAL A 161 -3.18 10.10 5.15
CA VAL A 161 -2.45 10.88 4.15
C VAL A 161 -1.15 11.39 4.72
N GLY A 162 -0.04 11.08 4.08
CA GLY A 162 1.29 11.63 4.35
C GLY A 162 1.51 12.89 3.52
N SER A 163 2.17 13.88 4.10
CA SER A 163 2.40 15.17 3.45
C SER A 163 3.79 15.71 3.69
N ASN A 164 4.16 16.73 2.91
CA ASN A 164 5.40 17.48 3.09
C ASN A 164 5.41 18.40 4.32
N LEU A 165 4.34 18.43 5.13
CA LEU A 165 4.37 19.02 6.48
C LEU A 165 5.04 18.11 7.53
N HIS A 166 5.55 16.95 7.11
CA HIS A 166 6.16 15.92 7.97
C HIS A 166 5.17 15.42 9.03
N GLU A 167 3.91 15.29 8.63
CA GLU A 167 2.82 14.80 9.46
C GLU A 167 1.88 13.91 8.64
N VAL A 168 1.33 12.91 9.32
CA VAL A 168 0.24 12.08 8.79
C VAL A 168 -1.08 12.69 9.23
N THR A 169 -1.99 12.91 8.29
CA THR A 169 -3.37 13.29 8.57
C THR A 169 -4.29 12.07 8.39
N VAL A 170 -4.98 11.65 9.44
CA VAL A 170 -5.99 10.59 9.39
C VAL A 170 -7.40 11.21 9.45
N PHE A 171 -8.21 10.94 8.44
CA PHE A 171 -9.62 11.31 8.38
C PHE A 171 -10.46 10.15 8.90
N ALA A 172 -11.07 10.35 10.07
CA ALA A 172 -11.92 9.37 10.73
C ALA A 172 -13.38 9.82 10.69
N PHE A 173 -14.20 9.20 9.84
CA PHE A 173 -15.61 9.58 9.69
C PHE A 173 -16.45 9.25 10.93
N ALA A 174 -17.52 10.01 11.18
CA ALA A 174 -18.46 9.71 12.26
C ALA A 174 -19.09 8.31 12.09
N VAL A 175 -19.29 7.59 13.20
CA VAL A 175 -19.93 6.26 13.21
C VAL A 175 -21.18 6.31 14.08
N SER A 176 -22.33 5.94 13.53
CA SER A 176 -23.56 5.79 14.31
C SER A 176 -23.59 4.40 14.92
N ARG A 177 -23.18 4.25 16.18
CA ARG A 177 -23.15 2.95 16.87
C ARG A 177 -24.48 2.54 17.52
N ASN A 178 -25.53 3.36 17.48
CA ASN A 178 -26.88 2.95 17.93
C ASN A 178 -27.97 3.90 17.41
N ARG A 179 -28.93 3.39 16.62
CA ARG A 179 -30.17 4.12 16.29
C ARG A 179 -31.05 4.36 17.53
N ALA A 180 -30.90 3.55 18.59
CA ALA A 180 -31.81 3.53 19.73
C ALA A 180 -31.57 4.63 20.78
N THR A 181 -30.46 5.37 20.71
CA THR A 181 -30.10 6.36 21.75
C THR A 181 -29.50 7.63 21.15
N ILE A 182 -30.15 8.20 20.13
CA ILE A 182 -29.94 9.62 19.83
C ILE A 182 -30.88 10.43 20.74
N LYS A 183 -30.60 10.43 22.04
CA LYS A 183 -30.88 11.63 22.82
C LYS A 183 -29.85 12.64 22.32
N SER A 184 -30.33 13.75 21.78
CA SER A 184 -29.61 14.83 21.11
C SER A 184 -28.12 14.86 21.50
N PRO A 185 -27.17 14.64 20.57
CA PRO A 185 -25.75 14.69 20.91
C PRO A 185 -25.52 16.07 21.51
N GLU A 186 -25.13 16.13 22.78
CA GLU A 186 -24.91 17.39 23.48
C GLU A 186 -24.02 18.28 22.62
N VAL A 187 -24.67 19.25 21.99
CA VAL A 187 -24.06 20.18 21.06
C VAL A 187 -23.25 21.12 21.91
N GLY A 188 -21.95 20.82 22.03
CA GLY A 188 -20.96 21.77 22.45
C GLY A 188 -20.78 21.89 23.96
N LYS A 189 -19.76 21.20 24.46
CA LYS A 189 -18.63 21.80 25.19
C LYS A 189 -17.49 20.78 25.13
N SER A 190 -16.28 21.23 24.81
CA SER A 190 -15.10 20.39 25.03
C SER A 190 -15.05 20.04 26.52
N PRO A 191 -14.65 18.82 26.91
CA PRO A 191 -14.63 18.42 28.31
C PRO A 191 -13.81 19.42 29.14
N SER A 192 -14.45 20.05 30.12
CA SER A 192 -13.82 20.93 31.10
C SER A 192 -13.69 20.18 32.42
N ALA A 193 -12.71 19.29 32.49
CA ALA A 193 -12.37 18.53 33.69
C ALA A 193 -10.90 18.81 34.10
N PRO A 194 -10.47 18.45 35.34
CA PRO A 194 -9.06 18.53 35.74
C PRO A 194 -8.17 17.72 34.77
N PRO A 195 -6.91 18.12 34.53
CA PRO A 195 -6.11 17.71 33.35
C PRO A 195 -6.11 16.20 33.07
N ASP A 196 -5.91 15.37 34.08
CA ASP A 196 -5.82 13.91 33.91
C ASP A 196 -7.18 13.28 33.58
N ARG A 197 -8.27 13.74 34.23
CA ARG A 197 -9.63 13.29 33.90
C ARG A 197 -10.07 13.80 32.53
N ALA A 198 -9.68 15.02 32.18
CA ALA A 198 -9.98 15.61 30.88
C ALA A 198 -9.33 14.84 29.73
N ALA A 199 -8.09 14.37 29.89
CA ALA A 199 -7.40 13.59 28.86
C ALA A 199 -8.10 12.24 28.60
N LEU A 200 -8.47 11.50 29.66
CA LEU A 200 -9.16 10.22 29.51
C LEU A 200 -10.58 10.39 28.94
N GLU A 201 -11.32 11.40 29.40
CA GLU A 201 -12.64 11.75 28.85
C GLU A 201 -12.54 12.17 27.37
N LEU A 202 -11.54 12.99 27.04
CA LEU A 202 -11.25 13.39 25.66
C LEU A 202 -10.94 12.16 24.81
N GLN A 203 -10.08 11.26 25.28
CA GLN A 203 -9.72 10.04 24.56
C GLN A 203 -10.95 9.16 24.32
N ARG A 204 -11.80 8.95 25.33
CA ARG A 204 -13.05 8.19 25.18
C ARG A 204 -13.99 8.85 24.17
N HIS A 205 -14.16 10.17 24.22
CA HIS A 205 -14.98 10.90 23.26
C HIS A 205 -14.39 10.80 21.84
N PHE A 206 -13.08 10.92 21.71
CA PHE A 206 -12.33 10.81 20.47
C PHE A 206 -12.51 9.43 19.83
N GLN A 207 -12.27 8.36 20.60
CA GLN A 207 -12.45 6.96 20.20
C GLN A 207 -13.91 6.61 19.88
N SER A 208 -14.89 7.28 20.52
CA SER A 208 -16.32 7.03 20.26
C SER A 208 -16.74 7.41 18.83
N ARG A 209 -15.98 8.30 18.16
CA ARG A 209 -16.27 8.80 16.80
C ARG A 209 -17.72 9.21 16.59
N THR A 210 -18.32 9.85 17.59
CA THR A 210 -19.65 10.50 17.48
C THR A 210 -19.68 11.66 16.47
N ARG A 211 -18.51 12.04 15.92
CA ARG A 211 -18.29 13.08 14.92
C ARG A 211 -17.13 12.67 14.00
N THR A 212 -16.99 13.37 12.88
CA THR A 212 -15.81 13.24 12.01
C THR A 212 -14.61 13.93 12.64
N TRP A 213 -13.46 13.26 12.61
CA TRP A 213 -12.20 13.78 13.11
C TRP A 213 -11.18 13.89 11.98
N ARG A 214 -10.47 15.03 11.99
CA ARG A 214 -9.19 15.21 11.30
C ARG A 214 -8.08 15.06 12.35
N ILE A 215 -7.32 13.98 12.26
CA ILE A 215 -6.32 13.61 13.26
C ILE A 215 -4.95 13.92 12.65
N THR A 216 -4.19 14.82 13.27
CA THR A 216 -2.85 15.20 12.78
C THR A 216 -1.78 14.57 13.68
N LEU A 217 -0.93 13.76 13.07
CA LEU A 217 0.12 12.97 13.71
C LEU A 217 1.50 13.47 13.24
N PRO A 218 2.12 14.43 13.95
CA PRO A 218 3.46 14.91 13.60
C PRO A 218 4.52 13.83 13.85
N LEU A 219 5.57 13.79 13.02
CA LEU A 219 6.69 12.85 13.18
C LEU A 219 7.70 13.32 14.22
N GLY A 220 7.91 14.63 14.33
CA GLY A 220 8.96 15.27 15.13
C GLY A 220 10.13 15.77 14.29
N ARG A 221 11.12 16.40 14.95
CA ARG A 221 12.26 17.09 14.31
C ARG A 221 13.10 16.23 13.36
N GLN A 222 13.10 14.92 13.56
CA GLN A 222 13.85 13.97 12.75
C GLN A 222 13.05 13.45 11.54
N GLY A 223 11.74 13.73 11.49
CA GLY A 223 10.87 13.36 10.38
C GLY A 223 11.08 14.23 9.15
N SER A 224 10.66 13.70 8.00
CA SER A 224 10.74 14.38 6.70
C SER A 224 9.51 14.06 5.85
N ASN A 225 9.58 14.33 4.55
CA ASN A 225 8.50 14.11 3.59
C ASN A 225 8.10 12.63 3.58
N ILE A 226 6.79 12.36 3.50
CA ILE A 226 6.22 11.02 3.71
C ILE A 226 5.68 10.46 2.38
N PRO A 227 6.49 9.74 1.58
CA PRO A 227 6.05 9.19 0.30
C PRO A 227 5.04 8.05 0.44
N ASN A 228 5.08 7.29 1.55
CA ASN A 228 4.22 6.12 1.71
C ASN A 228 3.92 5.82 3.19
N LEU A 229 2.78 5.19 3.44
CA LEU A 229 2.31 4.81 4.77
C LEU A 229 1.30 3.66 4.67
N ALA A 230 1.10 2.95 5.79
CA ALA A 230 0.14 1.86 5.93
C ALA A 230 -0.50 1.88 7.32
N PHE A 231 -1.70 1.30 7.45
CA PHE A 231 -2.33 1.08 8.75
C PHE A 231 -1.76 -0.18 9.43
N VAL A 232 -1.84 -0.19 10.76
CA VAL A 232 -1.58 -1.35 11.62
C VAL A 232 -2.82 -1.59 12.45
N ASP A 233 -3.27 -2.84 12.45
CA ASP A 233 -4.51 -3.22 13.10
C ASP A 233 -4.28 -3.67 14.54
N ASP A 234 -5.28 -3.48 15.38
CA ASP A 234 -5.37 -4.13 16.68
C ASP A 234 -5.87 -5.59 16.55
N GLU A 235 -6.05 -6.26 17.70
CA GLU A 235 -6.57 -7.63 17.78
C GLU A 235 -7.99 -7.80 17.20
N ALA A 236 -8.76 -6.71 17.10
CA ALA A 236 -10.10 -6.73 16.53
C ALA A 236 -10.12 -6.45 15.02
N GLY A 237 -8.96 -6.23 14.39
CA GLY A 237 -8.86 -5.82 12.99
C GLY A 237 -9.21 -4.35 12.77
N GLU A 238 -9.22 -3.52 13.81
CA GLU A 238 -9.43 -2.08 13.69
C GLU A 238 -8.08 -1.36 13.59
N ALA A 239 -7.99 -0.35 12.74
CA ALA A 239 -6.77 0.45 12.59
C ALA A 239 -6.46 1.19 13.89
N ASP A 240 -5.38 0.81 14.54
CA ASP A 240 -4.91 1.39 15.81
C ASP A 240 -3.74 2.35 15.60
N LYS A 241 -2.84 2.01 14.68
CA LYS A 241 -1.65 2.82 14.37
C LYS A 241 -1.49 3.05 12.87
N VAL A 242 -0.66 4.03 12.53
CA VAL A 242 -0.12 4.21 11.19
C VAL A 242 1.38 3.96 11.24
N VAL A 243 1.91 3.22 10.27
CA VAL A 243 3.34 3.26 9.95
C VAL A 243 3.55 4.16 8.74
N ALA A 244 4.43 5.14 8.87
CA ALA A 244 4.86 5.98 7.76
C ALA A 244 6.35 5.76 7.48
N VAL A 245 6.78 5.83 6.22
CA VAL A 245 8.19 5.92 5.86
C VAL A 245 8.48 7.32 5.35
N ASP A 246 9.59 7.91 5.79
CA ASP A 246 10.06 9.20 5.28
C ASP A 246 11.14 9.04 4.19
N ILE A 247 11.41 10.12 3.47
CA ILE A 247 12.44 10.13 2.41
C ILE A 247 13.88 9.94 2.91
N TYR A 248 14.13 10.00 4.22
CA TYR A 248 15.43 9.64 4.82
C TYR A 248 15.52 8.16 5.17
N GLY A 249 14.50 7.38 4.84
CA GLY A 249 14.45 5.95 5.13
C GLY A 249 14.01 5.64 6.56
N ASN A 250 13.60 6.61 7.38
CA ASN A 250 13.09 6.26 8.71
C ASN A 250 11.64 5.80 8.60
N ALA A 251 11.31 4.73 9.32
CA ALA A 251 9.93 4.37 9.59
C ALA A 251 9.45 5.03 10.89
N TRP A 252 8.15 5.27 10.97
CA TRP A 252 7.50 5.99 12.06
C TRP A 252 6.23 5.27 12.45
N LEU A 253 6.12 4.80 13.70
CA LEU A 253 4.89 4.22 14.22
C LEU A 253 4.14 5.28 15.03
N LEU A 254 2.89 5.55 14.63
CA LEU A 254 2.08 6.65 15.14
C LEU A 254 0.76 6.12 15.68
N ASP A 255 0.51 6.29 16.98
CA ASP A 255 -0.79 5.99 17.58
C ASP A 255 -1.88 6.93 17.03
N ILE A 256 -2.97 6.37 16.51
CA ILE A 256 -4.09 7.16 16.00
C ILE A 256 -4.94 7.70 17.16
N TRP A 257 -5.22 6.84 18.13
CA TRP A 257 -6.29 7.07 19.12
C TRP A 257 -5.81 7.51 20.51
N ARG A 258 -4.54 7.30 20.83
CA ARG A 258 -4.00 7.48 22.19
C ARG A 258 -3.55 8.92 22.41
N ILE A 259 -4.16 9.60 23.39
CA ILE A 259 -3.79 10.98 23.75
C ILE A 259 -2.45 10.98 24.49
N GLY A 260 -1.56 11.91 24.15
CA GLY A 260 -0.23 12.03 24.74
C GLY A 260 0.80 11.01 24.20
N ALA A 261 0.41 10.15 23.26
CA ALA A 261 1.33 9.21 22.65
C ALA A 261 2.41 9.93 21.83
N CYS A 262 3.65 9.49 22.00
CA CYS A 262 4.79 9.97 21.23
C CYS A 262 4.99 9.08 19.99
N PRO A 263 5.37 9.64 18.83
CA PRO A 263 5.83 8.86 17.69
C PRO A 263 6.97 7.93 18.10
N VAL A 264 6.98 6.73 17.54
CA VAL A 264 8.14 5.84 17.64
C VAL A 264 8.97 5.99 16.37
N HIS A 265 10.21 6.43 16.54
CA HIS A 265 11.21 6.56 15.47
C HIS A 265 11.90 5.22 15.25
N TRP A 266 11.72 4.65 14.07
CA TRP A 266 12.30 3.38 13.66
C TRP A 266 13.33 3.63 12.54
N PRO A 267 14.61 3.80 12.88
CA PRO A 267 15.63 4.18 11.92
C PRO A 267 15.89 3.09 10.88
N ASP A 268 16.48 3.50 9.76
CA ASP A 268 17.15 2.60 8.83
C ASP A 268 18.51 2.16 9.43
N TYR A 269 18.66 0.89 9.79
CA TYR A 269 19.86 0.28 10.37
C TYR A 269 20.00 -1.12 9.75
N PRO A 270 21.19 -1.66 9.43
CA PRO A 270 22.54 -1.15 9.70
C PRO A 270 23.25 -0.54 8.48
N VAL A 271 22.56 -0.34 7.34
CA VAL A 271 23.17 0.03 6.04
C VAL A 271 23.79 1.44 6.04
N ARG A 272 23.71 2.19 7.14
CA ARG A 272 24.55 3.38 7.38
C ARG A 272 26.02 3.01 7.65
N ASP A 273 26.63 2.17 6.82
CA ASP A 273 28.07 2.16 6.73
C ASP A 273 28.50 3.43 5.97
N ARG A 274 29.52 4.13 6.48
CA ARG A 274 29.82 5.56 6.24
C ARG A 274 30.03 5.97 4.78
N MET A 275 30.07 5.02 3.85
CA MET A 275 30.43 5.25 2.46
C MET A 275 29.26 5.43 1.49
N GLN A 276 28.02 5.06 1.85
CA GLN A 276 26.87 5.31 0.98
C GLN A 276 26.05 6.53 1.44
N PRO A 277 25.62 7.42 0.53
CA PRO A 277 24.64 8.45 0.85
C PRO A 277 23.36 7.78 1.37
N SER A 278 22.70 8.41 2.35
CA SER A 278 21.49 7.88 3.00
C SER A 278 20.51 7.28 1.99
N THR A 279 20.22 5.98 2.13
CA THR A 279 19.15 5.27 1.43
C THR A 279 17.84 6.01 1.66
N ARG A 280 17.16 6.40 0.58
CA ARG A 280 15.85 7.05 0.67
C ARG A 280 14.75 6.00 0.79
N GLY A 281 13.85 6.17 1.75
CA GLY A 281 12.66 5.33 1.88
C GLY A 281 11.57 5.72 0.90
N TRP A 282 10.91 4.72 0.30
CA TRP A 282 9.90 4.94 -0.74
C TRP A 282 8.60 4.18 -0.54
N GLY A 283 8.64 2.98 0.02
CA GLY A 283 7.44 2.17 0.25
C GLY A 283 7.48 1.42 1.57
N VAL A 284 6.31 1.24 2.17
CA VAL A 284 6.12 0.50 3.41
C VAL A 284 4.83 -0.30 3.37
N VAL A 285 4.89 -1.56 3.78
CA VAL A 285 3.73 -2.46 3.88
C VAL A 285 3.79 -3.17 5.22
N VAL A 286 2.68 -3.18 5.95
CA VAL A 286 2.52 -3.96 7.17
C VAL A 286 1.96 -5.33 6.78
N LEU A 287 2.69 -6.39 7.11
CA LEU A 287 2.36 -7.76 6.74
C LEU A 287 1.90 -8.53 8.00
N PRO A 288 0.63 -8.95 8.08
CA PRO A 288 0.19 -9.88 9.14
C PRO A 288 0.80 -11.27 8.94
N ASP A 289 0.81 -12.11 9.98
CA ASP A 289 1.28 -13.51 9.91
C ASP A 289 0.65 -14.31 8.76
N SER A 290 -0.62 -14.04 8.45
CA SER A 290 -1.37 -14.70 7.36
C SER A 290 -0.80 -14.42 5.97
N SER A 291 -0.03 -13.33 5.79
CA SER A 291 0.63 -13.01 4.53
C SER A 291 1.83 -13.91 4.23
N PHE A 292 2.37 -14.62 5.22
CA PHE A 292 3.60 -15.41 5.09
C PHE A 292 3.33 -16.87 4.74
N ARG A 293 3.91 -17.33 3.62
CA ARG A 293 3.85 -18.75 3.20
C ARG A 293 4.76 -19.62 4.08
N PRO A 294 4.26 -20.70 4.69
CA PRO A 294 5.10 -21.67 5.40
C PRO A 294 6.11 -22.34 4.46
N THR A 295 7.35 -22.49 4.90
CA THR A 295 8.43 -23.16 4.14
C THR A 295 9.18 -24.18 5.01
N LYS A 296 9.67 -25.23 4.36
CA LYS A 296 10.30 -26.39 5.03
C LYS A 296 11.81 -26.23 5.19
N THR A 297 12.44 -25.42 4.35
CA THR A 297 13.90 -25.19 4.30
C THR A 297 14.23 -23.70 4.32
N ILE A 298 15.47 -23.35 4.70
CA ILE A 298 15.95 -21.96 4.61
C ILE A 298 16.02 -21.51 3.15
N ARG A 299 16.36 -22.41 2.22
CA ARG A 299 16.35 -22.12 0.78
C ARG A 299 14.97 -21.68 0.29
N GLU A 300 13.92 -22.41 0.64
CA GLU A 300 12.54 -22.03 0.28
C GLU A 300 12.13 -20.70 0.93
N ALA A 301 12.61 -20.43 2.15
CA ALA A 301 12.31 -19.20 2.89
C ALA A 301 12.95 -17.97 2.24
N LEU A 302 14.24 -18.05 1.88
CA LEU A 302 15.05 -16.88 1.52
C LEU A 302 15.49 -16.84 0.04
N GLY A 303 15.24 -17.90 -0.73
CA GLY A 303 15.55 -17.97 -2.16
C GLY A 303 17.01 -18.29 -2.50
N LEU A 304 17.83 -18.70 -1.54
CA LEU A 304 19.24 -19.03 -1.72
C LEU A 304 19.71 -20.13 -0.76
N PRO A 305 20.80 -20.86 -1.07
CA PRO A 305 21.41 -21.81 -0.13
C PRO A 305 21.80 -21.13 1.19
N ALA A 306 21.64 -21.84 2.31
CA ALA A 306 21.98 -21.32 3.64
C ALA A 306 23.43 -20.80 3.72
N ASN A 307 24.39 -21.52 3.12
CA ASN A 307 25.81 -21.15 3.13
C ASN A 307 26.15 -19.88 2.32
N GLU A 308 25.20 -19.30 1.57
CA GLU A 308 25.38 -18.05 0.81
C GLU A 308 24.71 -16.84 1.48
N ILE A 309 24.05 -17.05 2.63
CA ILE A 309 23.48 -15.98 3.43
C ILE A 309 24.60 -15.25 4.17
N VAL A 310 24.61 -13.91 4.05
CA VAL A 310 25.57 -13.07 4.77
C VAL A 310 24.96 -12.63 6.09
N SER A 311 25.48 -13.15 7.20
CA SER A 311 25.11 -12.67 8.55
C SER A 311 25.75 -11.31 8.81
N MET A 312 24.91 -10.29 8.96
CA MET A 312 25.31 -8.93 9.29
C MET A 312 25.22 -8.70 10.82
N ARG A 313 25.77 -7.57 11.27
CA ARG A 313 25.63 -7.14 12.67
C ARG A 313 24.18 -6.80 13.01
N ALA A 314 23.84 -6.84 14.29
CA ALA A 314 22.53 -6.44 14.84
C ALA A 314 21.33 -7.29 14.37
N GLY A 315 21.55 -8.58 14.10
CA GLY A 315 20.45 -9.51 13.80
C GLY A 315 19.88 -9.34 12.38
N TRP A 316 20.74 -9.00 11.41
CA TRP A 316 20.36 -8.88 10.01
C TRP A 316 20.94 -10.02 9.17
N LEU A 317 20.15 -10.56 8.26
CA LEU A 317 20.61 -11.48 7.22
C LEU A 317 20.46 -10.80 5.86
N GLU A 318 21.53 -10.81 5.10
CA GLU A 318 21.55 -10.30 3.75
C GLU A 318 21.46 -11.43 2.74
N THR A 319 20.44 -11.36 1.88
CA THR A 319 20.06 -12.38 0.91
C THR A 319 20.27 -11.93 -0.54
N THR A 320 21.08 -10.90 -0.77
CA THR A 320 21.38 -10.34 -2.12
C THR A 320 21.92 -11.40 -3.09
N CYS A 321 22.61 -12.44 -2.64
CA CYS A 321 23.02 -13.58 -3.47
C CYS A 321 21.84 -14.34 -4.10
N SER A 322 20.61 -14.23 -3.56
CA SER A 322 19.41 -14.84 -4.14
C SER A 322 19.13 -14.38 -5.57
N LEU A 323 19.63 -13.20 -5.98
CA LEU A 323 19.49 -12.72 -7.36
C LEU A 323 20.10 -13.67 -8.41
N TYR A 324 21.14 -14.44 -8.07
CA TYR A 324 21.72 -15.44 -8.98
C TYR A 324 20.79 -16.65 -9.23
N TYR A 325 19.81 -16.87 -8.35
CA TYR A 325 18.88 -18.00 -8.43
C TYR A 325 17.53 -17.63 -9.06
N ILE A 326 17.27 -16.34 -9.32
CA ILE A 326 16.04 -15.90 -9.99
C ILE A 326 16.07 -16.39 -11.43
N LYS A 327 15.15 -17.31 -11.75
CA LYS A 327 15.02 -17.87 -13.10
C LYS A 327 14.68 -16.77 -14.10
N ASP A 328 15.39 -16.79 -15.23
CA ASP A 328 15.20 -15.85 -16.34
C ASP A 328 15.33 -14.36 -15.93
N LEU A 329 16.16 -14.06 -14.93
CA LEU A 329 16.46 -12.69 -14.52
C LEU A 329 17.10 -11.92 -15.69
N ALA A 330 16.45 -10.84 -16.13
CA ALA A 330 16.91 -10.03 -17.25
C ALA A 330 18.23 -9.29 -16.97
N PRO A 331 18.38 -8.51 -15.88
CA PRO A 331 19.69 -8.00 -15.48
C PRO A 331 20.65 -9.16 -15.19
N ASP A 332 21.89 -9.06 -15.67
CA ASP A 332 22.93 -10.00 -15.25
C ASP A 332 23.34 -9.70 -13.80
N ALA A 333 23.01 -10.60 -12.88
CA ALA A 333 23.28 -10.42 -11.45
C ALA A 333 24.77 -10.17 -11.18
N GLY A 334 25.67 -10.85 -11.89
CA GLY A 334 27.11 -10.63 -11.77
C GLY A 334 27.50 -9.20 -12.12
N ARG A 335 27.03 -8.69 -13.26
CA ARG A 335 27.29 -7.29 -13.69
C ARG A 335 26.65 -6.26 -12.76
N VAL A 336 25.42 -6.50 -12.30
CA VAL A 336 24.73 -5.60 -11.36
C VAL A 336 25.55 -5.44 -10.08
N LEU A 337 26.11 -6.54 -9.59
CA LEU A 337 26.80 -6.59 -8.29
C LEU A 337 28.28 -6.16 -8.38
N MET A 338 28.95 -6.33 -9.52
CA MET A 338 30.40 -6.05 -9.70
C MET A 338 30.88 -4.68 -9.18
N HIS A 339 30.09 -3.61 -9.36
CA HIS A 339 30.48 -2.24 -8.97
C HIS A 339 29.61 -1.64 -7.87
N ARG A 340 28.56 -2.35 -7.45
CA ARG A 340 27.59 -1.84 -6.46
C ARG A 340 27.77 -2.50 -5.09
N ALA A 341 28.45 -3.63 -5.02
CA ALA A 341 28.47 -4.47 -3.83
C ALA A 341 29.54 -4.08 -2.79
N GLN A 342 29.16 -4.07 -1.52
CA GLN A 342 30.09 -4.03 -0.38
C GLN A 342 30.73 -5.40 -0.08
N TYR A 343 30.07 -6.47 -0.52
CA TYR A 343 30.47 -7.86 -0.33
C TYR A 343 30.80 -8.52 -1.66
N ASP A 344 31.75 -9.45 -1.68
CA ASP A 344 32.07 -10.26 -2.86
C ASP A 344 31.00 -11.34 -3.10
N TYR A 345 29.79 -10.94 -3.51
CA TYR A 345 28.71 -11.89 -3.80
C TYR A 345 29.09 -12.87 -4.92
N ALA A 346 29.89 -12.41 -5.89
CA ALA A 346 30.38 -13.25 -6.97
C ALA A 346 31.31 -14.34 -6.44
N GLY A 347 32.24 -14.02 -5.52
CA GLY A 347 33.07 -14.99 -4.82
C GLY A 347 32.26 -15.97 -3.97
N VAL A 348 31.31 -15.47 -3.17
CA VAL A 348 30.39 -16.29 -2.35
C VAL A 348 29.64 -17.30 -3.22
N HIS A 349 29.10 -16.86 -4.36
CA HIS A 349 28.36 -17.72 -5.28
C HIS A 349 29.28 -18.64 -6.11
N SER A 350 30.43 -18.15 -6.59
CA SER A 350 31.33 -18.87 -7.51
C SER A 350 32.22 -19.90 -6.84
N GLY A 351 32.47 -19.78 -5.54
CA GLY A 351 33.27 -20.72 -4.73
C GLY A 351 32.85 -22.20 -4.83
N LYS A 352 31.71 -22.51 -5.45
CA LYS A 352 31.19 -23.87 -5.66
C LYS A 352 30.98 -24.32 -7.11
N LYS A 353 31.19 -23.50 -8.14
CA LYS A 353 31.05 -24.00 -9.55
C LYS A 353 32.09 -25.06 -9.92
N LYS A 354 33.15 -25.26 -9.12
CA LYS A 354 34.09 -26.37 -9.28
C LYS A 354 33.65 -27.59 -8.46
N GLY A 355 32.89 -28.49 -9.09
CA GLY A 355 33.02 -29.93 -8.83
C GLY A 355 31.99 -30.66 -7.97
N ASP A 356 31.07 -29.98 -7.28
CA ASP A 356 30.15 -30.68 -6.38
C ASP A 356 28.73 -30.82 -6.97
N SER A 357 28.49 -31.95 -7.63
CA SER A 357 27.15 -32.50 -7.80
C SER A 357 26.71 -33.12 -6.47
N ILE A 358 26.32 -32.29 -5.51
CA ILE A 358 25.90 -32.74 -4.18
C ILE A 358 24.38 -32.95 -4.18
N LEU A 359 24.02 -34.21 -3.91
CA LEU A 359 22.69 -34.69 -3.55
C LEU A 359 22.16 -33.91 -2.34
N ASP A 360 20.84 -33.76 -2.22
CA ASP A 360 20.14 -32.90 -1.25
C ASP A 360 20.52 -33.07 0.25
N ASP A 361 21.31 -34.08 0.62
CA ASP A 361 21.58 -34.47 2.00
C ASP A 361 22.60 -33.59 2.78
N ASP A 362 23.51 -32.87 2.13
CA ASP A 362 24.50 -32.02 2.84
C ASP A 362 23.94 -30.66 3.31
N PHE A 363 22.69 -30.32 2.95
CA PHE A 363 22.04 -29.06 3.38
C PHE A 363 21.79 -29.00 4.89
N ASN A 364 21.69 -30.16 5.57
CA ASN A 364 21.38 -30.24 7.00
C ASN A 364 22.47 -29.69 7.93
N MET A 365 23.72 -29.49 7.48
CA MET A 365 24.78 -29.00 8.38
C MET A 365 24.53 -27.57 8.91
N TRP A 366 23.79 -26.76 8.15
CA TRP A 366 23.51 -25.35 8.50
C TRP A 366 22.11 -25.13 9.08
N GLU A 367 21.23 -26.13 8.95
CA GLU A 367 19.81 -26.05 9.27
C GLU A 367 19.46 -27.00 10.42
N THR A 368 18.95 -26.45 11.53
CA THR A 368 18.37 -27.24 12.61
C THR A 368 16.92 -26.84 12.84
N THR A 369 16.07 -27.76 13.28
CA THR A 369 14.71 -27.41 13.74
C THR A 369 14.77 -26.81 15.14
N SER A 370 13.94 -25.80 15.42
CA SER A 370 13.69 -25.42 16.81
C SER A 370 12.99 -26.59 17.52
N GLU A 371 13.60 -27.11 18.59
CA GLU A 371 12.88 -27.97 19.56
C GLU A 371 11.68 -27.17 20.10
N SER A 372 10.51 -27.80 20.12
CA SER A 372 9.26 -27.17 20.56
C SER A 372 9.41 -26.65 21.97
N GLU A 373 9.09 -25.36 22.19
CA GLU A 373 8.71 -24.90 23.52
C GLU A 373 7.39 -25.60 23.84
N ASP A 374 7.48 -26.70 24.57
CA ASP A 374 6.34 -27.42 25.12
C ASP A 374 5.58 -26.43 26.02
N GLU A 375 4.39 -26.00 25.57
CA GLU A 375 3.47 -25.27 26.44
C GLU A 375 3.09 -26.17 27.63
N PRO A 376 3.04 -25.62 28.86
CA PRO A 376 2.92 -26.43 30.06
C PRO A 376 1.55 -27.12 30.16
N ASP A 377 1.61 -28.44 30.35
CA ASP A 377 0.51 -29.36 30.57
C ASP A 377 -0.12 -29.11 31.96
N ASP A 378 -0.97 -28.08 32.06
CA ASP A 378 -1.84 -27.87 33.22
C ASP A 378 -3.03 -28.84 33.17
N THR A 379 -2.76 -30.08 33.57
CA THR A 379 -3.79 -31.08 33.88
C THR A 379 -4.56 -30.67 35.14
N ALA A 380 -5.58 -29.82 34.99
CA ALA A 380 -6.63 -29.62 35.97
C ALA A 380 -7.99 -29.85 35.30
N MET A 381 -8.65 -30.96 35.69
CA MET A 381 -9.97 -31.38 35.23
C MET A 381 -10.97 -30.21 35.18
N ALA A 382 -11.30 -29.75 33.97
CA ALA A 382 -12.53 -29.03 33.68
C ALA A 382 -13.33 -29.85 32.64
N PRO A 383 -14.66 -29.90 32.77
CA PRO A 383 -15.47 -30.92 32.12
C PRO A 383 -15.54 -30.72 30.60
N GLU A 384 -15.67 -31.84 29.90
CA GLU A 384 -15.70 -31.99 28.44
C GLU A 384 -16.26 -30.77 27.69
N PRO A 385 -15.44 -30.10 26.86
CA PRO A 385 -15.91 -28.97 26.09
C PRO A 385 -16.85 -29.48 25.00
N THR A 386 -18.08 -28.99 25.06
CA THR A 386 -18.98 -28.99 23.90
C THR A 386 -18.22 -28.42 22.71
N ALA A 387 -18.17 -29.20 21.63
CA ALA A 387 -17.38 -28.92 20.43
C ALA A 387 -17.62 -27.49 19.91
N VAL A 388 -16.72 -26.57 20.25
CA VAL A 388 -16.61 -25.27 19.60
C VAL A 388 -15.74 -25.49 18.36
N LEU A 389 -16.39 -25.70 17.22
CA LEU A 389 -15.74 -25.63 15.92
C LEU A 389 -15.09 -24.24 15.76
N PRO A 390 -13.89 -24.16 15.17
CA PRO A 390 -13.15 -22.92 14.99
C PRO A 390 -13.98 -21.91 14.18
N PRO A 391 -13.79 -20.59 14.37
CA PRO A 391 -14.53 -19.59 13.64
C PRO A 391 -14.26 -19.80 12.16
N GLN A 392 -15.24 -20.39 11.49
CA GLN A 392 -15.24 -20.46 10.04
C GLN A 392 -15.14 -19.01 9.60
N SER A 393 -14.01 -18.72 8.94
CA SER A 393 -13.90 -17.60 8.01
C SER A 393 -15.25 -17.43 7.36
N THR A 394 -15.82 -16.23 7.43
CA THR A 394 -17.12 -15.90 6.85
C THR A 394 -17.02 -16.09 5.33
N THR A 395 -17.06 -17.35 4.90
CA THR A 395 -17.36 -17.76 3.55
C THR A 395 -18.74 -17.21 3.33
N SER A 396 -18.79 -16.19 2.46
CA SER A 396 -19.96 -15.61 1.82
C SER A 396 -21.21 -16.40 2.16
N GLY A 397 -21.89 -15.98 3.23
CA GLY A 397 -23.11 -16.64 3.66
C GLY A 397 -24.03 -16.67 2.46
N THR A 398 -24.32 -17.88 1.97
CA THR A 398 -25.37 -18.12 0.99
C THR A 398 -26.68 -17.77 1.66
N TRP A 399 -27.00 -16.48 1.67
CA TRP A 399 -28.31 -15.97 1.96
C TRP A 399 -29.24 -16.51 0.86
N SER A 400 -29.91 -17.61 1.19
CA SER A 400 -31.04 -18.15 0.41
C SER A 400 -32.33 -17.36 0.66
N GLY A 401 -32.23 -16.15 1.22
CA GLY A 401 -33.29 -15.17 1.18
C GLY A 401 -33.53 -14.77 -0.28
N LYS A 402 -34.65 -15.23 -0.85
CA LYS A 402 -35.20 -14.75 -2.12
C LYS A 402 -35.13 -13.21 -2.11
N LEU A 403 -34.19 -12.64 -2.84
CA LEU A 403 -34.22 -11.22 -3.19
C LEU A 403 -35.56 -10.99 -3.90
N PRO A 404 -36.49 -10.19 -3.33
CA PRO A 404 -37.72 -9.86 -4.02
C PRO A 404 -37.32 -9.12 -5.29
N VAL A 405 -37.69 -9.72 -6.41
CA VAL A 405 -37.68 -9.07 -7.72
C VAL A 405 -38.57 -7.84 -7.59
N ASP A 406 -37.99 -6.68 -7.89
CA ASP A 406 -38.66 -5.38 -8.00
C ASP A 406 -39.29 -4.81 -6.72
N ASP A 407 -38.47 -4.30 -5.78
CA ASP A 407 -38.94 -3.32 -4.80
C ASP A 407 -38.17 -1.98 -4.95
N PRO A 408 -38.79 -0.91 -5.46
CA PRO A 408 -38.17 0.40 -5.67
C PRO A 408 -37.74 1.13 -4.38
N LEU A 409 -37.90 0.53 -3.20
CA LEU A 409 -37.54 1.14 -1.92
C LEU A 409 -36.03 1.22 -1.64
N CYS A 410 -35.16 0.61 -2.47
CA CYS A 410 -33.71 0.65 -2.23
C CYS A 410 -33.05 2.00 -2.59
N ASP A 411 -33.58 2.74 -3.57
CA ASP A 411 -33.01 4.04 -3.96
C ASP A 411 -33.27 5.14 -2.91
N ALA A 412 -34.37 5.04 -2.15
CA ALA A 412 -34.66 5.99 -1.07
C ALA A 412 -33.82 5.75 0.21
N ALA A 413 -33.27 4.55 0.39
CA ALA A 413 -32.41 4.24 1.54
C ALA A 413 -30.97 4.74 1.33
N VAL A 414 -30.45 4.65 0.10
CA VAL A 414 -29.10 5.16 -0.23
C VAL A 414 -29.07 6.69 -0.24
N SER A 415 -30.14 7.35 -0.70
CA SER A 415 -30.26 8.81 -0.58
C SER A 415 -30.47 9.29 0.87
N LYS A 416 -30.93 8.43 1.80
CA LYS A 416 -30.94 8.78 3.23
C LYS A 416 -29.60 8.55 3.94
N ILE A 417 -28.62 7.95 3.26
CA ILE A 417 -27.20 8.04 3.62
C ILE A 417 -26.55 9.22 2.86
N GLU A 418 -27.33 10.11 2.25
CA GLU A 418 -26.87 11.50 2.11
C GLU A 418 -26.59 12.00 3.52
N VAL A 419 -25.28 12.01 3.83
CA VAL A 419 -24.63 12.66 4.95
C VAL A 419 -25.53 13.77 5.43
N ALA A 420 -26.24 13.53 6.54
CA ALA A 420 -27.20 14.45 7.09
C ALA A 420 -26.58 15.84 7.05
N ALA A 421 -27.06 16.69 6.14
CA ALA A 421 -26.48 17.99 5.83
C ALA A 421 -26.60 18.99 7.01
N GLY A 422 -26.97 18.50 8.20
CA GLY A 422 -26.95 19.21 9.46
C GLY A 422 -26.30 18.35 10.55
N ALA A 423 -24.97 18.39 10.66
CA ALA A 423 -24.24 18.24 11.92
C ALA A 423 -22.76 18.61 11.70
N GLN A 424 -22.50 19.91 11.64
CA GLN A 424 -21.18 20.54 11.77
C GLN A 424 -20.48 20.15 13.09
N LEU A 425 -19.99 18.92 13.18
CA LEU A 425 -19.20 18.50 14.33
C LEU A 425 -17.80 18.03 13.94
N SER A 426 -17.36 18.27 12.70
CA SER A 426 -15.96 18.08 12.31
C SER A 426 -15.04 18.80 13.30
N ARG A 427 -14.04 18.08 13.79
CA ARG A 427 -13.02 18.60 14.70
C ARG A 427 -11.66 18.15 14.21
N SER A 428 -10.67 19.00 14.46
CA SER A 428 -9.27 18.63 14.27
C SER A 428 -8.66 18.35 15.63
N ILE A 429 -7.83 17.31 15.72
CA ILE A 429 -7.12 16.95 16.94
C ILE A 429 -5.67 16.62 16.63
N ILE A 430 -4.78 17.00 17.54
CA ILE A 430 -3.39 16.55 17.58
C ILE A 430 -3.24 15.67 18.83
N PRO A 431 -3.37 14.33 18.71
CA PRO A 431 -3.45 13.43 19.86
C PRO A 431 -2.24 13.53 20.80
N SER A 432 -1.03 13.66 20.25
CA SER A 432 0.21 13.78 21.03
C SER A 432 0.20 14.95 22.01
N PHE A 433 -0.61 15.98 21.77
CA PHE A 433 -0.75 17.14 22.64
C PHE A 433 -2.12 17.25 23.32
N GLY A 434 -3.07 16.36 22.99
CA GLY A 434 -4.47 16.47 23.42
C GLY A 434 -5.15 17.75 22.92
N GLU A 435 -4.62 18.37 21.86
CA GLU A 435 -5.06 19.68 21.39
C GLU A 435 -6.20 19.53 20.38
N VAL A 436 -7.36 20.13 20.67
CA VAL A 436 -8.53 20.11 19.79
C VAL A 436 -8.77 21.49 19.20
N ARG A 437 -8.88 21.57 17.87
CA ARG A 437 -9.19 22.80 17.12
C ARG A 437 -10.45 22.65 16.27
N ARG A 438 -11.09 23.79 15.99
CA ARG A 438 -12.12 23.90 14.95
C ARG A 438 -11.48 24.42 13.69
N LEU A 439 -11.55 23.63 12.62
CA LEU A 439 -11.19 24.02 11.26
C LEU A 439 -12.48 23.96 10.46
N ASP A 440 -13.28 25.01 10.55
CA ASP A 440 -14.66 25.03 10.02
C ASP A 440 -14.68 25.39 8.51
N GLY A 441 -13.65 24.96 7.77
CA GLY A 441 -13.46 25.26 6.34
C GLY A 441 -13.05 26.70 6.02
N ASN A 442 -12.85 27.55 7.04
CA ASN A 442 -12.28 28.88 6.85
C ASN A 442 -10.81 28.75 6.44
N THR A 443 -10.49 29.22 5.24
CA THR A 443 -9.15 29.16 4.66
C THR A 443 -8.08 29.72 5.59
N SER A 444 -8.33 30.83 6.30
CA SER A 444 -7.38 31.42 7.25
C SER A 444 -7.04 30.50 8.41
N GLN A 445 -8.01 29.75 8.96
CA GLN A 445 -7.79 28.80 10.06
C GLN A 445 -6.91 27.64 9.61
N HIS A 446 -7.16 27.12 8.40
CA HIS A 446 -6.34 26.06 7.82
C HIS A 446 -4.91 26.55 7.57
N THR A 447 -4.74 27.75 7.01
CA THR A 447 -3.41 28.31 6.75
C THR A 447 -2.63 28.57 8.04
N GLU A 448 -3.28 29.11 9.07
CA GLU A 448 -2.67 29.26 10.39
C GLU A 448 -2.28 27.89 10.98
N PHE A 449 -3.16 26.90 10.86
CA PHE A 449 -2.86 25.53 11.30
C PHE A 449 -1.64 24.96 10.57
N SER A 450 -1.58 25.06 9.24
CA SER A 450 -0.45 24.54 8.47
C SER A 450 0.86 25.30 8.74
N LYS A 451 0.81 26.63 8.94
CA LYS A 451 2.00 27.44 9.32
C LYS A 451 2.62 27.06 10.65
N LEU A 452 1.86 26.43 11.54
CA LEU A 452 2.34 25.96 12.84
C LEU A 452 2.97 24.55 12.75
N SER A 453 3.15 23.96 11.57
CA SER A 453 3.77 22.63 11.43
C SER A 453 5.15 22.58 12.05
N ASP A 454 6.01 23.56 11.79
CA ASP A 454 7.39 23.56 12.28
C ASP A 454 7.43 23.59 13.81
N ALA A 455 6.59 24.43 14.43
CA ALA A 455 6.42 24.46 15.88
C ALA A 455 5.86 23.13 16.44
N ARG A 456 4.96 22.44 15.71
CA ARG A 456 4.51 21.09 16.08
C ARG A 456 5.64 20.07 16.00
N GLN A 457 6.46 20.11 14.95
CA GLN A 457 7.62 19.22 14.82
C GLN A 457 8.64 19.48 15.93
N GLU A 458 8.86 20.75 16.30
CA GLU A 458 9.77 21.13 17.37
C GLU A 458 9.33 20.64 18.75
N LYS A 459 8.01 20.58 18.99
CA LYS A 459 7.39 20.14 20.24
C LYS A 459 7.24 18.62 20.33
N THR A 460 7.22 17.91 19.21
CA THR A 460 7.04 16.46 19.15
C THR A 460 8.35 15.74 19.47
N ASN A 461 8.37 15.03 20.60
CA ASN A 461 9.46 14.13 20.96
C ASN A 461 9.15 12.71 20.46
N ALA A 462 10.09 12.12 19.74
CA ALA A 462 9.99 10.73 19.30
C ALA A 462 10.75 9.80 20.25
N ILE A 463 10.25 8.59 20.42
CA ILE A 463 10.89 7.51 21.18
C ILE A 463 11.59 6.59 20.18
N GLU A 464 12.85 6.25 20.41
CA GLU A 464 13.54 5.27 19.57
C GLU A 464 12.84 3.90 19.64
N PHE A 465 12.71 3.24 18.49
CA PHE A 465 12.06 1.94 18.39
C PHE A 465 12.60 0.95 19.41
N GLY A 466 13.92 0.87 19.62
CA GLY A 466 14.54 -0.04 20.60
C GLY A 466 14.07 0.17 22.06
N LYS A 467 13.53 1.34 22.40
CA LYS A 467 13.07 1.72 23.75
C LYS A 467 11.54 1.78 23.86
N ALA A 468 10.81 1.62 22.76
CA ALA A 468 9.36 1.71 22.77
C ALA A 468 8.72 0.47 23.42
N GLU A 469 7.64 0.67 24.18
CA GLU A 469 6.79 -0.42 24.65
C GLU A 469 5.74 -0.72 23.57
N LEU A 470 5.76 -1.95 23.05
CA LEU A 470 4.87 -2.39 21.97
C LEU A 470 3.88 -3.44 22.51
N PRO A 471 2.60 -3.39 22.13
CA PRO A 471 1.61 -4.41 22.49
C PRO A 471 2.01 -5.80 21.98
N ALA A 472 1.64 -6.85 22.71
CA ALA A 472 1.99 -8.23 22.38
C ALA A 472 1.47 -8.69 21.00
N HIS A 473 0.24 -8.31 20.63
CA HIS A 473 -0.31 -8.62 19.30
C HIS A 473 0.50 -7.99 18.17
N LEU A 474 1.02 -6.78 18.38
CA LEU A 474 1.83 -6.09 17.38
C LEU A 474 3.16 -6.82 17.19
N VAL A 475 3.82 -7.16 18.29
CA VAL A 475 5.11 -7.86 18.33
C VAL A 475 5.03 -9.22 17.64
N LYS A 476 3.99 -10.02 17.94
CA LYS A 476 3.86 -11.39 17.41
C LYS A 476 3.16 -11.48 16.05
N GLY A 477 2.29 -10.53 15.74
CA GLY A 477 1.34 -10.63 14.63
C GLY A 477 1.81 -10.03 13.32
N PHE A 478 2.81 -9.15 13.33
CA PHE A 478 3.15 -8.33 12.17
C PHE A 478 4.65 -8.22 11.89
N CYS A 479 4.98 -7.96 10.63
CA CYS A 479 6.28 -7.52 10.17
C CYS A 479 6.13 -6.31 9.27
N LEU A 480 7.19 -5.52 9.18
CA LEU A 480 7.26 -4.36 8.31
C LEU A 480 8.12 -4.68 7.09
N LEU A 481 7.52 -4.64 5.91
CA LEU A 481 8.27 -4.67 4.65
C LEU A 481 8.53 -3.23 4.21
N ARG A 482 9.79 -2.87 3.99
CA ARG A 482 10.24 -1.54 3.57
C ARG A 482 10.98 -1.62 2.25
N THR A 483 10.90 -0.55 1.49
CA THR A 483 11.58 -0.43 0.20
C THR A 483 12.32 0.89 0.13
N SER A 484 13.57 0.82 -0.33
CA SER A 484 14.45 1.96 -0.49
C SER A 484 14.59 2.32 -1.98
N GLN A 485 15.62 3.09 -2.34
CA GLN A 485 15.95 3.29 -3.74
C GLN A 485 16.27 1.97 -4.44
N MET A 486 16.92 1.01 -3.75
CA MET A 486 17.48 -0.19 -4.38
C MET A 486 17.10 -1.49 -3.66
N ASP A 487 16.66 -1.39 -2.42
CA ASP A 487 16.66 -2.50 -1.47
C ASP A 487 15.26 -2.79 -0.97
N ILE A 488 15.08 -4.03 -0.54
CA ILE A 488 13.86 -4.52 0.08
C ILE A 488 14.24 -5.13 1.41
N GLU A 489 13.56 -4.69 2.46
CA GLU A 489 13.84 -5.07 3.84
C GLU A 489 12.59 -5.62 4.49
N LEU A 490 12.74 -6.68 5.28
CA LEU A 490 11.69 -7.20 6.15
C LEU A 490 12.18 -7.13 7.59
N GLN A 491 11.51 -6.33 8.40
CA GLN A 491 11.84 -6.11 9.81
C GLN A 491 10.66 -6.52 10.69
N PRO A 492 10.82 -7.53 11.56
CA PRO A 492 9.79 -7.89 12.53
C PRO A 492 9.57 -6.77 13.57
N PHE A 493 8.36 -6.70 14.13
CA PHE A 493 8.11 -5.84 15.30
C PHE A 493 8.74 -6.44 16.58
N ASP A 494 8.93 -7.76 16.60
CA ASP A 494 9.73 -8.45 17.61
C ASP A 494 11.23 -8.21 17.38
N ARG A 495 11.85 -7.44 18.29
CA ARG A 495 13.26 -7.07 18.24
C ARG A 495 14.21 -8.25 18.47
N THR A 496 13.70 -9.37 18.96
CA THR A 496 14.47 -10.61 19.14
C THR A 496 14.56 -11.42 17.85
N GLU A 497 13.67 -11.14 16.89
CA GLU A 497 13.66 -11.78 15.58
C GLU A 497 14.63 -11.10 14.60
N THR A 498 15.02 -11.88 13.60
CA THR A 498 16.02 -11.48 12.62
C THR A 498 15.39 -10.70 11.48
N SER A 499 16.04 -9.61 11.07
CA SER A 499 15.63 -8.82 9.90
C SER A 499 16.32 -9.32 8.63
N ILE A 500 15.64 -9.21 7.49
CA ILE A 500 16.14 -9.68 6.20
C ILE A 500 16.29 -8.50 5.24
N VAL A 501 17.38 -8.44 4.48
CA VAL A 501 17.57 -7.46 3.41
C VAL A 501 17.99 -8.13 2.10
N CYS A 502 17.39 -7.72 1.00
CA CYS A 502 17.83 -8.05 -0.35
C CYS A 502 18.09 -6.75 -1.10
N LYS A 503 19.35 -6.52 -1.47
CA LYS A 503 19.78 -5.28 -2.12
C LYS A 503 19.70 -5.38 -3.64
N TYR A 504 19.64 -4.23 -4.30
CA TYR A 504 19.79 -4.12 -5.76
C TYR A 504 18.75 -4.92 -6.58
N VAL A 505 17.54 -5.11 -6.05
CA VAL A 505 16.52 -5.99 -6.67
C VAL A 505 16.06 -5.46 -8.04
N LEU A 506 15.82 -4.14 -8.15
CA LEU A 506 15.29 -3.49 -9.36
C LEU A 506 16.24 -2.42 -9.90
N THR A 507 17.42 -2.83 -10.34
CA THR A 507 18.45 -1.91 -10.83
C THR A 507 18.26 -1.53 -12.30
N SER A 508 18.68 -0.31 -12.63
CA SER A 508 18.86 0.11 -14.03
C SER A 508 20.00 -0.72 -14.65
N HIS A 509 19.70 -1.41 -15.77
CA HIS A 509 20.73 -1.89 -16.68
C HIS A 509 20.65 -1.07 -17.96
N ASN A 510 21.41 0.03 -18.01
CA ASN A 510 21.70 0.72 -19.27
C ASN A 510 22.82 -0.04 -19.98
N PRO A 511 22.56 -0.75 -21.10
CA PRO A 511 23.59 -1.52 -21.79
C PRO A 511 24.74 -0.65 -22.31
N LEU A 512 24.50 0.66 -22.49
CA LEU A 512 25.50 1.62 -22.97
C LEU A 512 26.45 2.09 -21.85
N GLY A 513 26.20 1.74 -20.58
CA GLY A 513 27.04 2.11 -19.44
C GLY A 513 27.06 3.60 -19.10
N VAL A 514 26.25 4.43 -19.79
CA VAL A 514 26.17 5.87 -19.53
C VAL A 514 25.13 6.11 -18.45
N SER A 515 25.57 6.11 -17.18
CA SER A 515 24.68 6.50 -16.10
C SER A 515 24.36 7.99 -16.20
N THR A 516 23.08 8.32 -16.37
CA THR A 516 22.64 9.72 -16.30
C THR A 516 22.25 10.06 -14.86
N PRO A 517 22.40 11.32 -14.40
CA PRO A 517 21.92 11.73 -13.08
C PRO A 517 20.44 11.39 -12.86
N LEU A 518 19.65 11.31 -13.93
CA LEU A 518 18.24 10.95 -13.88
C LEU A 518 18.02 9.48 -13.49
N GLU A 519 18.93 8.56 -13.80
CA GLU A 519 18.78 7.13 -13.47
C GLU A 519 18.59 6.89 -11.97
N HIS A 520 19.33 7.63 -11.12
CA HIS A 520 19.24 7.49 -9.67
C HIS A 520 17.83 7.87 -9.16
N TYR A 521 17.17 8.81 -9.84
CA TYR A 521 15.79 9.17 -9.52
C TYR A 521 14.77 8.13 -9.97
N LEU A 522 15.13 7.28 -10.93
CA LEU A 522 14.25 6.27 -11.52
C LEU A 522 14.35 4.90 -10.85
N GLU A 523 15.41 4.62 -10.09
CA GLU A 523 15.61 3.31 -9.47
C GLU A 523 14.67 3.01 -8.29
N ARG A 524 14.02 4.04 -7.75
CA ARG A 524 13.14 3.98 -6.57
C ARG A 524 12.17 2.81 -6.63
N VAL A 525 12.23 1.93 -5.63
CA VAL A 525 11.22 0.88 -5.45
C VAL A 525 10.04 1.49 -4.70
N ASN A 526 9.14 2.14 -5.43
CA ASN A 526 8.09 2.98 -4.84
C ASN A 526 6.67 2.55 -5.20
N MET A 527 6.50 1.53 -6.04
CA MET A 527 5.19 1.00 -6.39
C MET A 527 4.96 -0.32 -5.65
N MET A 528 4.05 -0.36 -4.69
CA MET A 528 3.84 -1.54 -3.84
C MET A 528 2.39 -2.00 -3.91
N ILE A 529 2.15 -3.28 -4.15
CA ILE A 529 0.83 -3.91 -4.07
C ILE A 529 0.95 -5.18 -3.21
N HIS A 530 0.11 -5.30 -2.18
CA HIS A 530 0.01 -6.51 -1.36
C HIS A 530 -1.22 -7.31 -1.77
N VAL A 531 -1.03 -8.59 -2.08
CA VAL A 531 -2.08 -9.56 -2.42
C VAL A 531 -2.00 -10.74 -1.45
N PRO A 532 -2.71 -10.67 -0.31
CA PRO A 532 -2.68 -11.71 0.73
C PRO A 532 -3.07 -13.10 0.20
N GLU A 533 -4.04 -13.17 -0.72
CA GLU A 533 -4.58 -14.41 -1.28
C GLU A 533 -3.54 -15.20 -2.09
N LEU A 534 -2.51 -14.52 -2.57
CA LEU A 534 -1.38 -15.13 -3.26
C LEU A 534 -0.12 -15.20 -2.39
N ASN A 535 -0.14 -14.75 -1.14
CA ASN A 535 1.05 -14.51 -0.32
C ASN A 535 2.12 -13.74 -1.12
N LEU A 536 1.71 -12.64 -1.75
CA LEU A 536 2.51 -11.92 -2.72
C LEU A 536 2.56 -10.43 -2.38
N VAL A 537 3.75 -9.87 -2.47
CA VAL A 537 3.98 -8.43 -2.56
C VAL A 537 4.61 -8.12 -3.91
N VAL A 538 3.99 -7.24 -4.67
CA VAL A 538 4.51 -6.75 -5.94
C VAL A 538 5.21 -5.43 -5.67
N ALA A 539 6.48 -5.33 -6.05
CA ALA A 539 7.29 -4.11 -5.91
C ALA A 539 7.76 -3.64 -7.29
N GLY A 540 7.48 -2.40 -7.67
CA GLY A 540 7.84 -1.83 -8.97
C GLY A 540 8.74 -0.61 -8.84
N SER A 541 9.51 -0.35 -9.91
CA SER A 541 10.43 0.77 -10.03
C SER A 541 10.33 1.43 -11.40
N GLN A 542 10.55 2.76 -11.47
CA GLN A 542 10.45 3.51 -12.71
C GLN A 542 11.49 3.09 -13.77
N VAL A 543 12.49 2.29 -13.41
CA VAL A 543 13.44 1.67 -14.37
C VAL A 543 12.78 0.75 -15.39
N GLY A 544 11.51 0.40 -15.22
CA GLY A 544 10.84 -0.50 -16.15
C GLY A 544 10.63 -1.92 -15.63
N ARG A 545 10.87 -2.18 -14.34
CA ARG A 545 10.91 -3.53 -13.77
C ARG A 545 10.06 -3.67 -12.51
N VAL A 546 9.59 -4.88 -12.28
CA VAL A 546 8.72 -5.26 -11.17
C VAL A 546 9.18 -6.58 -10.56
N ALA A 547 9.38 -6.62 -9.25
CA ALA A 547 9.68 -7.82 -8.49
C ALA A 547 8.40 -8.42 -7.90
N LEU A 548 8.27 -9.74 -8.01
CA LEU A 548 7.28 -10.56 -7.32
C LEU A 548 7.93 -11.15 -6.08
N ILE A 549 7.48 -10.74 -4.90
CA ILE A 549 8.10 -11.08 -3.62
C ILE A 549 7.14 -11.95 -2.82
N ILE A 550 7.63 -13.09 -2.34
CA ILE A 550 6.85 -13.98 -1.49
C ILE A 550 7.34 -13.82 -0.06
N PRO A 551 6.54 -13.25 0.86
CA PRO A 551 6.80 -13.33 2.29
C PRO A 551 6.70 -14.79 2.75
N THR A 552 7.68 -15.24 3.54
CA THR A 552 7.82 -16.64 3.99
C THR A 552 7.97 -16.75 5.51
N LYS A 553 7.58 -17.89 6.06
CA LYS A 553 7.80 -18.24 7.47
C LYS A 553 8.36 -19.63 7.63
N THR A 554 9.28 -19.81 8.56
CA THR A 554 9.91 -21.10 8.82
C THR A 554 10.25 -21.27 10.31
N THR A 555 10.40 -22.52 10.74
CA THR A 555 10.84 -22.91 12.09
C THR A 555 12.31 -23.34 12.10
N ARG A 556 12.99 -23.19 10.95
CA ARG A 556 14.40 -23.54 10.80
C ARG A 556 15.31 -22.48 11.42
N ARG A 557 16.40 -22.97 12.01
CA ARG A 557 17.53 -22.14 12.44
C ARG A 557 18.59 -22.15 11.37
N PHE A 558 19.13 -20.98 11.08
CA PHE A 558 20.34 -20.81 10.30
C PHE A 558 21.50 -20.59 11.27
N GLN A 559 22.43 -21.54 11.36
CA GLN A 559 23.46 -21.55 12.41
C GLN A 559 22.81 -21.50 13.82
N HIS A 560 23.01 -20.42 14.57
CA HIS A 560 22.38 -20.18 15.88
C HIS A 560 21.25 -19.14 15.83
N ILE A 561 20.89 -18.67 14.63
CA ILE A 561 19.93 -17.61 14.39
C ILE A 561 18.59 -18.24 13.99
N THR A 562 17.52 -17.94 14.74
CA THR A 562 16.18 -18.42 14.38
C THR A 562 15.58 -17.51 13.31
N VAL A 563 15.36 -18.05 12.12
CA VAL A 563 14.73 -17.31 11.01
C VAL A 563 13.24 -17.60 11.03
N ARG A 564 12.45 -16.78 11.73
CA ARG A 564 10.98 -16.97 11.79
C ARG A 564 10.26 -16.43 10.57
N ARG A 565 10.73 -15.29 10.08
CA ARG A 565 10.16 -14.54 8.96
C ARG A 565 11.23 -14.22 7.95
N GLY A 566 10.86 -14.32 6.68
CA GLY A 566 11.70 -13.93 5.58
C GLY A 566 10.89 -13.55 4.37
N PHE A 567 11.59 -13.33 3.28
CA PHE A 567 11.00 -13.22 1.97
C PHE A 567 12.00 -13.72 0.94
N ARG A 568 11.49 -14.02 -0.24
CA ARG A 568 12.32 -14.24 -1.43
C ARG A 568 11.75 -13.48 -2.62
N VAL A 569 12.64 -13.10 -3.53
CA VAL A 569 12.24 -12.58 -4.84
C VAL A 569 12.01 -13.77 -5.75
N GLU A 570 10.76 -14.03 -6.09
CA GLU A 570 10.34 -15.17 -6.92
C GLU A 570 10.65 -14.92 -8.40
N CYS A 571 10.36 -13.71 -8.87
CA CYS A 571 10.53 -13.33 -10.27
C CYS A 571 10.75 -11.81 -10.39
N VAL A 572 11.47 -11.40 -11.43
CA VAL A 572 11.55 -9.99 -11.86
C VAL A 572 11.04 -9.89 -13.29
N LEU A 573 9.99 -9.10 -13.48
CA LEU A 573 9.34 -8.83 -14.75
C LEU A 573 9.82 -7.50 -15.33
N PRO A 574 9.87 -7.36 -16.67
CA PRO A 574 9.84 -8.43 -17.66
C PRO A 574 11.03 -9.36 -17.53
N ARG A 575 10.83 -10.65 -17.81
CA ARG A 575 11.87 -11.67 -17.78
C ARG A 575 12.90 -11.44 -18.90
N ARG A 576 14.05 -12.11 -18.87
CA ARG A 576 15.08 -11.98 -19.91
C ARG A 576 14.54 -12.35 -21.29
N SER A 577 13.73 -13.41 -21.36
CA SER A 577 13.04 -13.82 -22.59
C SER A 577 12.05 -12.77 -23.12
N GLU A 578 11.62 -11.83 -22.28
CA GLU A 578 10.63 -10.79 -22.58
C GLU A 578 11.23 -9.39 -22.66
N ASP A 579 12.54 -9.23 -22.41
CA ASP A 579 13.17 -7.90 -22.31
C ASP A 579 13.10 -7.13 -23.65
N ALA A 580 12.95 -7.84 -24.77
CA ALA A 580 12.70 -7.25 -26.09
C ALA A 580 11.32 -6.58 -26.23
N LEU A 581 10.34 -6.98 -25.41
CA LEU A 581 9.01 -6.36 -25.35
C LEU A 581 9.00 -5.13 -24.43
N ARG A 582 10.03 -4.97 -23.59
CA ARG A 582 10.13 -3.84 -22.65
C ARG A 582 10.50 -2.57 -23.41
N PRO A 583 9.67 -1.51 -23.38
CA PRO A 583 10.00 -0.27 -24.07
C PRO A 583 11.16 0.46 -23.39
N ALA A 584 11.89 1.27 -24.17
CA ALA A 584 13.01 2.08 -23.70
C ALA A 584 12.55 3.38 -23.01
N CYS A 585 11.57 3.27 -22.11
CA CYS A 585 11.05 4.39 -21.34
C CYS A 585 10.67 3.96 -19.91
N THR A 586 10.34 4.93 -19.07
CA THR A 586 10.07 4.70 -17.64
C THR A 586 8.77 3.93 -17.43
N LEU A 587 8.75 3.02 -16.45
CA LEU A 587 7.49 2.49 -15.93
C LEU A 587 6.78 3.60 -15.18
N ILE A 588 5.54 3.88 -15.57
CA ILE A 588 4.73 4.95 -15.00
C ILE A 588 3.78 4.44 -13.93
N GLY A 589 3.44 3.14 -13.93
CA GLY A 589 2.74 2.52 -12.81
C GLY A 589 2.48 1.04 -13.01
N ILE A 590 2.06 0.41 -11.91
CA ILE A 590 1.59 -0.97 -11.89
C ILE A 590 0.17 -1.02 -11.36
N ALA A 591 -0.62 -1.97 -11.83
CA ALA A 591 -1.93 -2.24 -11.26
C ALA A 591 -2.17 -3.75 -11.22
N MET A 592 -2.85 -4.22 -10.18
CA MET A 592 -3.19 -5.63 -10.04
C MET A 592 -4.63 -5.78 -9.56
N SER A 593 -5.38 -6.69 -10.18
CA SER A 593 -6.74 -7.03 -9.74
C SER A 593 -7.07 -8.49 -10.07
N PRO A 594 -8.11 -9.08 -9.45
CA PRO A 594 -8.64 -10.36 -9.90
C PRO A 594 -9.01 -10.33 -11.39
N VAL A 595 -8.76 -11.43 -12.10
CA VAL A 595 -9.16 -11.61 -13.50
C VAL A 595 -10.69 -11.72 -13.55
N PRO A 596 -11.34 -10.94 -14.42
CA PRO A 596 -12.77 -11.08 -14.59
C PRO A 596 -13.14 -12.45 -15.15
N ASN A 597 -14.10 -13.13 -14.54
CA ASN A 597 -14.66 -14.37 -15.05
C ASN A 597 -15.33 -14.11 -16.40
N ASP A 598 -15.07 -14.96 -17.40
CA ASP A 598 -15.66 -14.85 -18.75
C ASP A 598 -17.20 -14.85 -18.74
N ARG A 599 -17.83 -15.41 -17.69
CA ARG A 599 -19.29 -15.40 -17.49
C ARG A 599 -19.83 -14.13 -16.82
N ALA A 600 -18.98 -13.20 -16.37
CA ALA A 600 -19.42 -12.00 -15.70
C ALA A 600 -19.91 -10.94 -16.72
N SER A 601 -21.07 -10.35 -16.41
CA SER A 601 -21.75 -9.36 -17.25
C SER A 601 -21.28 -7.93 -16.96
N ARG A 602 -21.21 -7.10 -18.01
CA ARG A 602 -20.88 -5.67 -17.97
C ARG A 602 -19.52 -5.40 -17.27
N LEU A 603 -19.56 -4.70 -16.13
CA LEU A 603 -18.41 -4.23 -15.37
C LEU A 603 -18.10 -5.11 -14.16
N ASN A 604 -18.84 -6.20 -13.94
CA ASN A 604 -18.64 -7.10 -12.82
C ASN A 604 -17.46 -8.06 -13.07
N LEU A 605 -16.75 -8.43 -12.01
CA LEU A 605 -15.66 -9.40 -12.07
C LEU A 605 -16.15 -10.86 -11.95
N HIS A 606 -17.24 -11.11 -11.22
CA HIS A 606 -17.78 -12.45 -11.02
C HIS A 606 -19.25 -12.57 -11.44
N PRO A 607 -19.71 -13.76 -11.89
CA PRO A 607 -21.11 -14.02 -12.11
C PRO A 607 -21.88 -14.04 -10.77
N PRO A 608 -23.18 -13.69 -10.74
CA PRO A 608 -23.96 -13.64 -9.50
C PRO A 608 -24.13 -15.00 -8.81
N ARG A 609 -23.86 -16.13 -9.49
CA ARG A 609 -23.90 -17.49 -8.95
C ARG A 609 -22.85 -18.36 -9.66
N GLY A 610 -22.01 -19.09 -8.92
CA GLY A 610 -21.09 -20.08 -9.49
C GLY A 610 -19.83 -20.31 -8.65
N SER A 611 -19.23 -21.50 -8.76
CA SER A 611 -18.02 -21.93 -8.06
C SER A 611 -16.92 -20.88 -8.17
N THR A 612 -16.24 -20.58 -7.05
CA THR A 612 -15.01 -19.78 -7.02
C THR A 612 -13.95 -20.44 -7.91
N PRO A 613 -13.68 -19.91 -9.12
CA PRO A 613 -12.56 -20.41 -9.92
C PRO A 613 -11.24 -20.14 -9.15
N PRO A 614 -10.15 -20.83 -9.50
CA PRO A 614 -8.84 -20.51 -8.93
C PRO A 614 -8.57 -19.01 -9.07
N ILE A 615 -8.12 -18.38 -7.98
CA ILE A 615 -7.97 -16.93 -7.91
C ILE A 615 -6.79 -16.54 -8.80
N MET A 616 -7.10 -16.11 -10.01
CA MET A 616 -6.15 -15.54 -10.95
C MET A 616 -6.19 -14.02 -10.82
N TYR A 617 -5.04 -13.40 -10.72
CA TYR A 617 -4.88 -11.95 -10.71
C TYR A 617 -4.17 -11.51 -11.98
N ARG A 618 -4.52 -10.34 -12.48
CA ARG A 618 -3.89 -9.70 -13.62
C ARG A 618 -3.01 -8.57 -13.14
N LEU A 619 -1.72 -8.63 -13.43
CA LEU A 619 -0.77 -7.54 -13.22
C LEU A 619 -0.55 -6.80 -14.54
N MET A 620 -0.71 -5.47 -14.52
CA MET A 620 -0.42 -4.59 -15.65
C MET A 620 0.77 -3.68 -15.31
N LEU A 621 1.76 -3.65 -16.20
CA LEU A 621 2.87 -2.71 -16.20
C LEU A 621 2.62 -1.67 -17.30
N HIS A 622 2.37 -0.42 -16.92
CA HIS A 622 2.12 0.67 -17.87
C HIS A 622 3.36 1.54 -17.98
N TYR A 623 3.85 1.71 -19.20
CA TYR A 623 5.05 2.49 -19.52
C TYR A 623 4.70 3.85 -20.11
N ARG A 624 5.68 4.77 -20.11
CA ARG A 624 5.50 6.16 -20.53
C ARG A 624 5.07 6.34 -22.00
N ASP A 625 5.41 5.39 -22.86
CA ASP A 625 4.98 5.38 -24.27
C ASP A 625 3.58 4.74 -24.46
N HIS A 626 2.85 4.50 -23.36
CA HIS A 626 1.57 3.79 -23.31
C HIS A 626 1.62 2.31 -23.68
N THR A 627 2.82 1.74 -23.84
CA THR A 627 2.98 0.28 -23.91
C THR A 627 2.53 -0.33 -22.58
N ILE A 628 1.78 -1.44 -22.66
CA ILE A 628 1.32 -2.18 -21.48
C ILE A 628 1.75 -3.63 -21.63
N LEU A 629 2.49 -4.11 -20.64
CA LEU A 629 2.74 -5.54 -20.46
C LEU A 629 1.75 -6.07 -19.41
N MET A 630 1.17 -7.23 -19.70
CA MET A 630 0.11 -7.83 -18.89
C MET A 630 0.49 -9.26 -18.56
N TYR A 631 0.38 -9.63 -17.29
CA TYR A 631 0.70 -10.96 -16.79
C TYR A 631 -0.48 -11.48 -15.98
N ASP A 632 -0.89 -12.72 -16.23
CA ASP A 632 -1.87 -13.39 -15.38
C ASP A 632 -1.12 -14.26 -14.37
N ILE A 633 -1.38 -14.06 -13.08
CA ILE A 633 -0.67 -14.64 -11.95
C ILE A 633 -1.63 -15.46 -11.10
N SER A 634 -1.28 -16.69 -10.80
CA SER A 634 -2.03 -17.56 -9.89
C SER A 634 -1.10 -18.47 -9.09
N ARG A 635 -1.64 -19.14 -8.07
CA ARG A 635 -0.95 -20.25 -7.40
C ARG A 635 -1.22 -21.56 -8.15
N GLY A 636 -0.20 -22.40 -8.30
CA GLY A 636 -0.33 -23.78 -8.79
C GLY A 636 -1.17 -24.64 -7.85
N LEU A 637 -1.91 -25.61 -8.40
CA LEU A 637 -2.81 -26.47 -7.62
C LEU A 637 -2.05 -27.48 -6.75
N ASP A 638 -0.90 -27.95 -7.24
CA ASP A 638 -0.21 -29.12 -6.66
C ASP A 638 0.96 -28.73 -5.73
N ASP A 639 1.81 -27.79 -6.16
CA ASP A 639 2.98 -27.31 -5.41
C ASP A 639 2.71 -26.01 -4.63
N GLY A 640 1.67 -25.27 -5.03
CA GLY A 640 1.38 -23.92 -4.54
C GLY A 640 2.38 -22.89 -5.05
N ASP A 641 3.14 -23.16 -6.11
CA ASP A 641 4.11 -22.22 -6.67
C ASP A 641 3.44 -21.14 -7.52
N LEU A 642 4.17 -20.05 -7.73
CA LEU A 642 3.62 -18.89 -8.41
C LEU A 642 3.69 -19.11 -9.92
N MET A 643 2.53 -19.26 -10.56
CA MET A 643 2.41 -19.41 -12.01
C MET A 643 2.20 -18.04 -12.64
N ILE A 644 2.99 -17.73 -13.67
CA ILE A 644 2.98 -16.44 -14.37
C ILE A 644 2.81 -16.71 -15.87
N PHE A 645 1.69 -16.24 -16.43
CA PHE A 645 1.29 -16.43 -17.81
C PHE A 645 1.36 -15.14 -18.62
#